data_AF-A0A7J2KAU9-F1
#
_entry.id   AF-A0A7J2KAU9-F1
#
_cell.length_a   1.000
_cell.length_b   1.000
_cell.length_c   1.000
_cell.angle_alpha   90.00
_cell.angle_beta   90.00
_cell.angle_gamma   90.00
#
_symmetry.space_group_name_H-M   'P 1'
#
loop_
_entity.id
_entity.type
_entity.pdbx_description
1 polymer ?
#
loop_
_entity_poly.entity_id
_entity_poly.type
_entity_poly.pdbx_seq_one_letter_code
_entity_poly.pdbx_strand_id
1 'polypeptide(L)'
;MRSSLYSRFRRTVIVILLISTLTLALSEAIAMPSKPYKLGPDVEELLKYAKSHMPSVSEHVKYLASLGSRVSGYPGNEEAAKYIYDKFVEYGLDEVFFEEFNVTVPVDYGASIEVITKNGVEVFKAYTVLPNLVETCTTPPEGIEGRLIYVGSIEEATGKDINGSIVIMRFDGTGYSWMRLVSIGAKGVIFIIDDKSDDTTTLEAVDKYASIPIDIPRVAVDMETALKILKLLKSGKAKVRLKVKMEFETVTTKNIIAIKRAREGSKYANEAIMLVAYYDTWSVTPAWAPGADEAISVAILLEIAKYISSIETERNVIFVAFGGHHQGIAGAREYVYWHIRPRTKEAKKMPEWLFLEGSHIPLIFQIDASAYYSPLSRVVKGKIIGAETELMIFDAGSFYGGTGQDHRLKEQGYVNPKGDFGEYVGLERGYYGIDDAISFLFHEYNISFGNMVHERKLTNMPFYDPGSYTLARRRYYEIEPFLRVGQYAFVISCGTYSPLRFTPADNWYSIKDKINDTWPYFFLTLTWLKRFVTYKSDVPNYTPKTINDGNYPTLIVYVEEFLEELQKYVIVPNAIVIVHFNPRSGSVNHVIISKTNDKGFTVIRGVASSSITGYYYIYAYKDEPSEGPIDYAPDMGETARPSYAVVVSNATYIVTASAFKTSSMVLFNVIDPETMKPLIPDILIINHNTKNGAKYFGLCFDYSWNTISPQTIRANVMLYLSYDPRAEPGPPWDIVMYPELSRNHLIILTNEGKGYWVKKGEQLLMYCSPLIYAKEMIKVSYENLEKARKYKVFTGAVDKYYELATHYLEEAYEALRNKNYRKALALGTVSWSYARIAYLDLRGILMDTSISAIFFLLLAIPFAYLIESLLFEFESLRKKVLTITLTIIGAACAMYLIHPALAISPNAPLVALSFVLIILSATPMAMIISKVVEITKRIRKELIGLHFSEISRTGAVILAASMATRNLRRRRLRALLTMISTIIIVAAFVSTVSVTVTRTIGVLEMYELEKAPYDGLLVSMGELDVLPMEVVEGLKGEFAGEIK
;
A
#
# COMPACT_ATOMS: atom_id res chain seq x y z
N MET A 1 40.60 77.67 14.44
CA MET A 1 40.71 76.25 14.89
C MET A 1 39.71 75.27 14.27
N ARG A 2 38.50 75.67 13.82
CA ARG A 2 37.49 74.72 13.29
C ARG A 2 37.72 74.19 11.85
N SER A 3 38.44 74.89 10.97
CA SER A 3 38.66 74.41 9.58
C SER A 3 39.77 73.35 9.45
N SER A 4 40.78 73.41 10.32
CA SER A 4 41.91 72.46 10.34
C SER A 4 41.49 71.05 10.78
N LEU A 5 40.59 70.95 11.76
CA LEU A 5 40.09 69.66 12.24
C LEU A 5 39.25 68.93 11.18
N TYR A 6 38.41 69.67 10.44
CA TYR A 6 37.52 69.09 9.43
C TYR A 6 38.29 68.57 8.21
N SER A 7 39.35 69.29 7.80
CA SER A 7 40.26 68.86 6.74
C SER A 7 41.05 67.60 7.12
N ARG A 8 41.55 67.53 8.37
CA ARG A 8 42.24 66.34 8.89
C ARG A 8 41.29 65.15 8.99
N PHE A 9 40.08 65.34 9.50
CA PHE A 9 39.09 64.26 9.60
C PHE A 9 38.69 63.71 8.23
N ARG A 10 38.45 64.58 7.23
CA ARG A 10 38.10 64.16 5.87
C ARG A 10 39.26 63.43 5.16
N ARG A 11 40.51 63.86 5.38
CA ARG A 11 41.70 63.13 4.89
C ARG A 11 41.86 61.78 5.57
N THR A 12 41.66 61.70 6.89
CA THR A 12 41.73 60.43 7.62
C THR A 12 40.65 59.46 7.15
N VAL A 13 39.41 59.92 6.94
CA VAL A 13 38.32 59.06 6.43
C VAL A 13 38.59 58.59 5.00
N ILE A 14 39.09 59.47 4.12
CA ILE A 14 39.46 59.09 2.75
C ILE A 14 40.62 58.10 2.74
N VAL A 15 41.63 58.28 3.59
CA VAL A 15 42.77 57.36 3.73
C VAL A 15 42.32 56.03 4.31
N ILE A 16 41.40 56.01 5.29
CA ILE A 16 40.82 54.76 5.82
C ILE A 16 40.00 54.05 4.75
N LEU A 17 39.22 54.77 3.94
CA LEU A 17 38.45 54.19 2.83
C LEU A 17 39.35 53.67 1.70
N LEU A 18 40.44 54.37 1.38
CA LEU A 18 41.43 53.90 0.41
C LEU A 18 42.20 52.71 0.93
N ILE A 19 42.62 52.71 2.20
CA ILE A 19 43.29 51.55 2.81
C ILE A 19 42.33 50.38 2.90
N SER A 20 41.05 50.59 3.27
CA SER A 20 40.07 49.51 3.37
C SER A 20 39.75 48.92 2.00
N THR A 21 39.53 49.74 0.98
CA THR A 21 39.33 49.28 -0.41
C THR A 21 40.58 48.62 -0.99
N LEU A 22 41.78 49.12 -0.69
CA LEU A 22 43.04 48.50 -1.10
C LEU A 22 43.29 47.19 -0.34
N THR A 23 42.90 47.06 0.94
CA THR A 23 42.97 45.79 1.69
C THR A 23 41.91 44.79 1.24
N LEU A 24 40.73 45.25 0.81
CA LEU A 24 39.70 44.39 0.20
C LEU A 24 40.18 43.88 -1.17
N ALA A 25 40.72 44.77 -2.02
CA ALA A 25 41.27 44.42 -3.32
C ALA A 25 42.56 43.56 -3.20
N LEU A 26 43.44 43.83 -2.23
CA LEU A 26 44.58 42.95 -1.93
C LEU A 26 44.12 41.64 -1.29
N SER A 27 43.03 41.60 -0.50
CA SER A 27 42.49 40.34 0.02
C SER A 27 41.91 39.49 -1.10
N GLU A 28 41.27 40.07 -2.11
CA GLU A 28 40.79 39.35 -3.30
C GLU A 28 41.96 38.92 -4.22
N ALA A 29 43.00 39.74 -4.35
CA ALA A 29 44.17 39.42 -5.17
C ALA A 29 45.17 38.45 -4.51
N ILE A 30 45.25 38.42 -3.17
CA ILE A 30 46.09 37.51 -2.38
C ILE A 30 45.31 36.25 -1.97
N ALA A 31 43.96 36.29 -1.97
CA ALA A 31 43.09 35.14 -1.82
C ALA A 31 42.45 34.73 -3.16
N MET A 32 43.22 34.66 -4.24
CA MET A 32 42.97 33.61 -5.21
C MET A 32 43.52 32.31 -4.61
N PRO A 33 42.70 31.46 -3.96
CA PRO A 33 43.17 30.12 -3.63
C PRO A 33 43.63 29.48 -4.92
N SER A 34 44.80 28.83 -4.90
CA SER A 34 45.11 27.80 -5.90
C SER A 34 43.88 26.91 -6.03
N LYS A 35 43.50 26.55 -7.26
CA LYS A 35 42.33 25.67 -7.51
C LYS A 35 42.31 24.54 -6.47
N PRO A 36 41.20 24.31 -5.75
CA PRO A 36 41.14 23.39 -4.60
C PRO A 36 41.26 21.91 -4.99
N TYR A 37 41.61 21.64 -6.24
CA TYR A 37 41.76 20.31 -6.81
C TYR A 37 42.90 20.31 -7.83
N LYS A 38 43.52 19.14 -8.01
CA LYS A 38 44.50 18.87 -9.06
C LYS A 38 43.91 17.81 -9.97
N LEU A 39 43.59 18.17 -11.22
CA LEU A 39 42.97 17.25 -12.17
C LEU A 39 43.96 16.22 -12.68
N GLY A 40 43.49 14.99 -12.88
CA GLY A 40 44.18 14.01 -13.71
C GLY A 40 44.31 14.51 -15.16
N PRO A 41 45.36 14.05 -15.88
CA PRO A 41 45.64 14.49 -17.25
C PRO A 41 44.53 14.11 -18.25
N ASP A 42 43.68 13.14 -17.90
CA ASP A 42 42.58 12.65 -18.72
C ASP A 42 41.27 13.43 -18.55
N VAL A 43 41.12 14.21 -17.48
CA VAL A 43 39.84 14.88 -17.15
C VAL A 43 39.40 15.86 -18.24
N GLU A 44 40.31 16.69 -18.74
CA GLU A 44 39.96 17.72 -19.72
C GLU A 44 39.54 17.10 -21.07
N GLU A 45 40.23 16.04 -21.49
CA GLU A 45 39.90 15.28 -22.71
C GLU A 45 38.53 14.61 -22.59
N LEU A 46 38.28 13.90 -21.49
CA LEU A 46 37.03 13.16 -21.27
C LEU A 46 35.84 14.10 -21.07
N LEU A 47 36.04 15.24 -20.43
CA LEU A 47 35.02 16.29 -20.32
C LEU A 47 34.64 16.83 -21.70
N LYS A 48 35.65 17.14 -22.54
CA LYS A 48 35.43 17.59 -23.91
C LYS A 48 34.69 16.53 -24.72
N TYR A 49 35.09 15.26 -24.59
CA TYR A 49 34.44 14.14 -25.25
C TYR A 49 32.98 14.01 -24.84
N ALA A 50 32.68 13.95 -23.53
CA ALA A 50 31.32 13.81 -23.03
C ALA A 50 30.40 14.96 -23.52
N LYS A 51 30.88 16.21 -23.47
CA LYS A 51 30.13 17.36 -23.95
C LYS A 51 29.94 17.36 -25.47
N SER A 52 30.97 17.01 -26.25
CA SER A 52 30.86 17.01 -27.72
C SER A 52 29.99 15.87 -28.27
N HIS A 53 29.76 14.82 -27.49
CA HIS A 53 28.97 13.64 -27.87
C HIS A 53 27.55 13.63 -27.30
N MET A 54 27.15 14.66 -26.54
CA MET A 54 25.73 14.85 -26.15
C MET A 54 24.75 14.88 -27.33
N PRO A 55 25.11 15.43 -28.52
CA PRO A 55 24.27 15.29 -29.71
C PRO A 55 24.00 13.83 -30.11
N SER A 56 25.00 12.93 -30.02
CA SER A 56 24.79 11.50 -30.26
C SER A 56 23.86 10.88 -29.23
N VAL A 57 24.07 11.18 -27.93
CA VAL A 57 23.17 10.74 -26.85
C VAL A 57 21.72 11.18 -27.14
N SER A 58 21.56 12.44 -27.55
CA SER A 58 20.29 13.03 -27.96
C SER A 58 19.65 12.30 -29.15
N GLU A 59 20.44 11.91 -30.16
CA GLU A 59 19.96 11.10 -31.29
C GLU A 59 19.52 9.69 -30.86
N HIS A 60 20.28 9.01 -29.99
CA HIS A 60 19.89 7.72 -29.43
C HIS A 60 18.57 7.81 -28.68
N VAL A 61 18.42 8.80 -27.78
CA VAL A 61 17.18 8.99 -27.01
C VAL A 61 16.00 9.32 -27.91
N LYS A 62 16.19 10.22 -28.89
CA LYS A 62 15.15 10.56 -29.86
C LYS A 62 14.70 9.35 -30.67
N TYR A 63 15.64 8.49 -31.09
CA TYR A 63 15.32 7.24 -31.78
C TYR A 63 14.54 6.29 -30.86
N LEU A 64 15.06 5.99 -29.67
CA LEU A 64 14.42 5.08 -28.72
C LEU A 64 13.01 5.53 -28.30
N ALA A 65 12.81 6.83 -28.07
CA ALA A 65 11.51 7.41 -27.75
C ALA A 65 10.53 7.43 -28.94
N SER A 66 11.02 7.23 -30.18
CA SER A 66 10.18 7.19 -31.38
C SER A 66 9.63 5.79 -31.70
N LEU A 67 10.10 4.74 -31.00
CA LEU A 67 9.72 3.35 -31.23
C LEU A 67 8.30 2.98 -30.72
N GLY A 68 7.50 3.97 -30.33
CA GLY A 68 6.21 3.73 -29.68
C GLY A 68 6.41 3.30 -28.22
N SER A 69 5.86 2.16 -27.84
CA SER A 69 6.05 1.60 -26.49
C SER A 69 7.23 0.65 -26.43
N ARG A 70 8.17 0.91 -25.51
CA ARG A 70 9.27 -0.02 -25.16
C ARG A 70 8.96 -0.85 -23.90
N VAL A 71 7.70 -0.92 -23.46
CA VAL A 71 7.29 -1.84 -22.40
C VAL A 71 7.57 -3.28 -22.86
N SER A 72 8.08 -4.14 -21.98
CA SER A 72 8.33 -5.57 -22.29
C SER A 72 7.09 -6.19 -22.96
N GLY A 73 7.29 -6.93 -24.06
CA GLY A 73 6.21 -7.53 -24.84
C GLY A 73 5.62 -6.64 -25.95
N TYR A 74 5.94 -5.34 -25.98
CA TYR A 74 5.49 -4.45 -27.06
C TYR A 74 6.55 -4.37 -28.18
N PRO A 75 6.13 -4.10 -29.44
CA PRO A 75 7.06 -4.10 -30.58
C PRO A 75 8.28 -3.18 -30.41
N GLY A 76 8.10 -2.01 -29.79
CA GLY A 76 9.20 -1.07 -29.57
C GLY A 76 10.27 -1.59 -28.62
N ASN A 77 9.96 -2.52 -27.72
CA ASN A 77 10.95 -3.14 -26.83
C ASN A 77 11.92 -4.03 -27.60
N GLU A 78 11.41 -4.86 -28.52
CA GLU A 78 12.24 -5.72 -29.37
C GLU A 78 13.09 -4.87 -30.33
N GLU A 79 12.51 -3.82 -30.92
CA GLU A 79 13.26 -2.87 -31.78
C GLU A 79 14.35 -2.12 -31.00
N ALA A 80 14.10 -1.77 -29.73
CA ALA A 80 15.11 -1.15 -28.88
C ALA A 80 16.24 -2.13 -28.55
N ALA A 81 15.92 -3.38 -28.20
CA ALA A 81 16.92 -4.42 -27.96
C ALA A 81 17.79 -4.66 -29.19
N LYS A 82 17.17 -4.77 -30.37
CA LYS A 82 17.87 -4.91 -31.65
C LYS A 82 18.75 -3.69 -31.94
N TYR A 83 18.25 -2.47 -31.74
CA TYR A 83 19.03 -1.25 -31.94
C TYR A 83 20.29 -1.21 -31.08
N ILE A 84 20.18 -1.56 -29.80
CA ILE A 84 21.30 -1.58 -28.87
C ILE A 84 22.32 -2.65 -29.28
N TYR A 85 21.84 -3.85 -29.64
CA TYR A 85 22.67 -4.92 -30.18
C TYR A 85 23.45 -4.48 -31.43
N ASP A 86 22.75 -3.91 -32.41
CA ASP A 86 23.33 -3.44 -33.66
C ASP A 86 24.37 -2.34 -33.40
N LYS A 87 24.13 -1.45 -32.42
CA LYS A 87 25.11 -0.43 -32.01
C LYS A 87 26.35 -1.02 -31.34
N PHE A 88 26.19 -1.99 -30.46
CA PHE A 88 27.35 -2.68 -29.87
C PHE A 88 28.22 -3.38 -30.92
N VAL A 89 27.59 -4.00 -31.93
CA VAL A 89 28.30 -4.61 -33.06
C VAL A 89 28.97 -3.55 -33.92
N GLU A 90 28.26 -2.46 -34.26
CA GLU A 90 28.80 -1.31 -35.02
C GLU A 90 30.03 -0.71 -34.34
N TYR A 91 30.04 -0.65 -33.00
CA TYR A 91 31.15 -0.12 -32.21
C TYR A 91 32.36 -1.05 -32.10
N GLY A 92 32.26 -2.29 -32.61
CA GLY A 92 33.37 -3.24 -32.65
C GLY A 92 33.70 -3.87 -31.31
N LEU A 93 32.69 -4.11 -30.46
CA LEU A 93 32.86 -4.92 -29.25
C LEU A 93 33.08 -6.40 -29.64
N ASP A 94 33.90 -7.11 -28.86
CA ASP A 94 34.44 -8.42 -29.23
C ASP A 94 33.37 -9.52 -29.27
N GLU A 95 32.41 -9.46 -28.34
CA GLU A 95 31.26 -10.38 -28.28
C GLU A 95 30.00 -9.61 -27.94
N VAL A 96 28.90 -9.88 -28.65
CA VAL A 96 27.57 -9.29 -28.40
C VAL A 96 26.51 -10.38 -28.53
N PHE A 97 25.67 -10.55 -27.51
CA PHE A 97 24.62 -11.58 -27.50
C PHE A 97 23.42 -11.18 -26.65
N PHE A 98 22.31 -11.90 -26.85
CA PHE A 98 21.09 -11.76 -26.08
C PHE A 98 20.97 -12.85 -25.01
N GLU A 99 20.38 -12.51 -23.87
CA GLU A 99 19.89 -13.47 -22.89
C GLU A 99 18.39 -13.30 -22.71
N GLU A 100 17.64 -14.33 -23.10
CA GLU A 100 16.19 -14.30 -23.09
C GLU A 100 15.62 -14.82 -21.77
N PHE A 101 14.55 -14.17 -21.29
CA PHE A 101 13.79 -14.60 -20.13
C PHE A 101 12.33 -14.16 -20.26
N ASN A 102 11.47 -14.78 -19.46
CA ASN A 102 10.03 -14.56 -19.53
C ASN A 102 9.56 -13.63 -18.42
N VAL A 103 8.67 -12.70 -18.77
CA VAL A 103 7.96 -11.82 -17.83
C VAL A 103 6.48 -11.84 -18.12
N THR A 104 5.66 -11.55 -17.10
CA THR A 104 4.21 -11.41 -17.27
C THR A 104 3.84 -9.94 -17.33
N VAL A 105 3.13 -9.54 -18.39
CA VAL A 105 2.74 -8.14 -18.65
C VAL A 105 1.32 -8.06 -19.18
N PRO A 106 0.62 -6.93 -18.98
CA PRO A 106 -0.63 -6.65 -19.66
C PRO A 106 -0.36 -6.20 -21.11
N VAL A 107 -0.87 -6.96 -22.08
CA VAL A 107 -0.75 -6.68 -23.52
C VAL A 107 -2.05 -6.04 -24.01
N ASP A 108 -1.95 -4.80 -24.50
CA ASP A 108 -3.04 -4.04 -25.11
C ASP A 108 -3.21 -4.45 -26.58
N TYR A 109 -4.31 -5.12 -26.89
CA TYR A 109 -4.70 -5.53 -28.24
C TYR A 109 -5.51 -4.46 -28.98
N GLY A 110 -5.74 -3.32 -28.34
CA GLY A 110 -6.42 -2.16 -28.87
C GLY A 110 -7.68 -1.80 -28.09
N ALA A 111 -7.96 -0.49 -28.07
CA ALA A 111 -9.23 0.05 -27.61
C ALA A 111 -9.82 1.04 -28.62
N SER A 112 -11.14 1.14 -28.64
CA SER A 112 -11.85 2.11 -29.48
C SER A 112 -13.07 2.70 -28.79
N ILE A 113 -13.37 3.93 -29.18
CA ILE A 113 -14.54 4.70 -28.73
C ILE A 113 -15.41 4.96 -29.95
N GLU A 114 -16.58 4.34 -30.01
CA GLU A 114 -17.57 4.63 -31.05
C GLU A 114 -18.56 5.67 -30.52
N VAL A 115 -18.50 6.90 -31.02
CA VAL A 115 -19.43 7.98 -30.68
C VAL A 115 -20.64 7.90 -31.60
N ILE A 116 -21.78 7.54 -31.02
CA ILE A 116 -23.05 7.33 -31.71
C ILE A 116 -23.89 8.62 -31.57
N THR A 117 -24.06 9.32 -32.68
CA THR A 117 -24.88 10.54 -32.77
C THR A 117 -26.06 10.34 -33.72
N LYS A 118 -26.92 11.35 -33.86
CA LYS A 118 -27.98 11.34 -34.89
C LYS A 118 -27.43 11.33 -36.32
N ASN A 119 -26.20 11.79 -36.52
CA ASN A 119 -25.59 11.97 -37.84
C ASN A 119 -24.75 10.76 -38.29
N GLY A 120 -24.64 9.72 -37.44
CA GLY A 120 -23.84 8.52 -37.70
C GLY A 120 -22.99 8.10 -36.51
N VAL A 121 -22.13 7.12 -36.76
CA VAL A 121 -21.15 6.59 -35.80
C VAL A 121 -19.75 7.02 -36.24
N GLU A 122 -19.03 7.70 -35.35
CA GLU A 122 -17.61 8.03 -35.53
C GLU A 122 -16.75 7.18 -34.59
N VAL A 123 -15.67 6.60 -35.10
CA VAL A 123 -14.80 5.69 -34.35
C VAL A 123 -13.45 6.35 -34.08
N PHE A 124 -13.04 6.39 -32.82
CA PHE A 124 -11.77 6.93 -32.39
C PHE A 124 -10.91 5.82 -31.78
N LYS A 125 -9.62 5.80 -32.12
CA LYS A 125 -8.63 4.96 -31.41
C LYS A 125 -8.50 5.46 -29.98
N ALA A 126 -8.37 4.53 -29.05
CA ALA A 126 -8.01 4.82 -27.67
C ALA A 126 -6.91 3.85 -27.20
N TYR A 127 -6.30 4.17 -26.07
CA TYR A 127 -5.31 3.34 -25.40
C TYR A 127 -5.92 2.80 -24.11
N THR A 128 -5.66 1.56 -23.78
CA THR A 128 -6.08 1.00 -22.49
C THR A 128 -5.29 1.62 -21.34
N VAL A 129 -5.93 1.74 -20.19
CA VAL A 129 -5.27 2.09 -18.93
C VAL A 129 -4.88 0.81 -18.21
N LEU A 130 -3.80 0.84 -17.40
CA LEU A 130 -3.35 -0.30 -16.61
C LEU A 130 -4.50 -1.05 -15.91
N PRO A 131 -4.41 -2.40 -15.83
CA PRO A 131 -5.39 -3.22 -15.13
C PRO A 131 -5.68 -2.73 -13.71
N ASN A 132 -6.90 -2.98 -13.25
CA ASN A 132 -7.26 -2.83 -11.86
C ASN A 132 -6.77 -4.06 -11.11
N LEU A 133 -5.57 -3.98 -10.53
CA LEU A 133 -4.83 -5.13 -10.01
C LEU A 133 -4.57 -6.19 -11.10
N VAL A 134 -5.43 -7.21 -11.20
CA VAL A 134 -5.38 -8.27 -12.23
C VAL A 134 -6.48 -8.15 -13.28
N GLU A 135 -7.51 -7.33 -13.02
CA GLU A 135 -8.68 -7.16 -13.87
C GLU A 135 -8.34 -6.24 -15.05
N THR A 136 -8.26 -6.84 -16.24
CA THR A 136 -7.88 -6.13 -17.48
C THR A 136 -9.01 -5.28 -18.04
N CYS A 137 -10.24 -5.46 -17.55
CA CYS A 137 -11.45 -4.77 -17.99
C CYS A 137 -11.71 -4.96 -19.49
N THR A 138 -11.39 -6.15 -20.04
CA THR A 138 -11.71 -6.47 -21.42
C THR A 138 -13.22 -6.49 -21.58
N THR A 139 -13.72 -5.70 -22.54
CA THR A 139 -15.15 -5.65 -22.80
C THR A 139 -15.58 -6.84 -23.66
N PRO A 140 -16.85 -7.27 -23.58
CA PRO A 140 -17.43 -8.15 -24.59
C PRO A 140 -17.20 -7.62 -26.03
N PRO A 141 -17.20 -8.48 -27.07
CA PRO A 141 -16.98 -8.06 -28.45
C PRO A 141 -17.92 -6.95 -28.95
N GLU A 142 -19.16 -6.92 -28.46
CA GLU A 142 -20.15 -5.87 -28.72
C GLU A 142 -19.84 -4.54 -28.03
N GLY A 143 -18.92 -4.51 -27.08
CA GLY A 143 -18.55 -3.35 -26.26
C GLY A 143 -19.62 -2.96 -25.24
N ILE A 144 -19.30 -1.97 -24.40
CA ILE A 144 -20.24 -1.41 -23.42
C ILE A 144 -20.79 -0.06 -23.87
N GLU A 145 -22.11 0.13 -23.83
CA GLU A 145 -22.76 1.36 -24.31
C GLU A 145 -23.29 2.26 -23.20
N GLY A 146 -22.95 3.54 -23.19
CA GLY A 146 -23.42 4.51 -22.20
C GLY A 146 -23.69 5.87 -22.81
N ARG A 147 -24.42 6.73 -22.08
CA ARG A 147 -24.48 8.16 -22.42
C ARG A 147 -23.10 8.77 -22.17
N LEU A 148 -22.59 9.56 -23.11
CA LEU A 148 -21.33 10.27 -22.91
C LEU A 148 -21.56 11.51 -22.06
N ILE A 149 -20.80 11.67 -20.99
CA ILE A 149 -20.85 12.85 -20.11
C ILE A 149 -19.45 13.38 -19.89
N TYR A 150 -19.23 14.66 -20.20
CA TYR A 150 -17.99 15.34 -19.81
C TYR A 150 -18.07 15.81 -18.36
N VAL A 151 -17.05 15.50 -17.57
CA VAL A 151 -16.92 15.94 -16.17
C VAL A 151 -15.51 16.51 -15.98
N GLY A 152 -15.38 17.85 -15.96
CA GLY A 152 -14.08 18.52 -15.82
C GLY A 152 -13.50 18.40 -14.41
N SER A 153 -14.36 18.44 -13.39
CA SER A 153 -14.04 18.17 -11.99
C SER A 153 -15.22 17.47 -11.31
N ILE A 154 -15.01 16.93 -10.11
CA ILE A 154 -16.08 16.27 -9.36
C ILE A 154 -17.24 17.23 -9.04
N GLU A 155 -16.96 18.52 -8.84
CA GLU A 155 -17.98 19.55 -8.62
C GLU A 155 -18.94 19.65 -9.81
N GLU A 156 -18.41 19.54 -11.02
CA GLU A 156 -19.19 19.59 -12.25
C GLU A 156 -20.06 18.34 -12.49
N ALA A 157 -19.94 17.29 -11.67
CA ALA A 157 -20.86 16.15 -11.73
C ALA A 157 -22.27 16.52 -11.23
N THR A 158 -22.38 17.58 -10.42
CA THR A 158 -23.66 18.06 -9.89
C THR A 158 -24.63 18.44 -11.00
N GLY A 159 -25.86 17.93 -10.94
CA GLY A 159 -26.89 18.17 -11.95
C GLY A 159 -26.79 17.29 -13.20
N LYS A 160 -25.68 16.57 -13.40
CA LYS A 160 -25.51 15.59 -14.47
C LYS A 160 -26.05 14.23 -14.04
N ASP A 161 -26.50 13.42 -14.99
CA ASP A 161 -27.07 12.09 -14.70
C ASP A 161 -26.02 11.00 -14.95
N ILE A 162 -25.20 10.74 -13.93
CA ILE A 162 -24.00 9.89 -14.04
C ILE A 162 -24.33 8.40 -14.11
N ASN A 163 -25.47 7.97 -13.57
CA ASN A 163 -25.82 6.56 -13.51
C ASN A 163 -25.98 5.95 -14.92
N GLY A 164 -25.28 4.84 -15.16
CA GLY A 164 -25.22 4.14 -16.46
C GLY A 164 -24.48 4.89 -17.57
N SER A 165 -23.78 5.99 -17.24
CA SER A 165 -23.03 6.79 -18.21
C SER A 165 -21.59 6.31 -18.39
N ILE A 166 -20.98 6.74 -19.50
CA ILE A 166 -19.53 6.69 -19.71
C ILE A 166 -19.03 8.11 -19.58
N VAL A 167 -18.08 8.33 -18.68
CA VAL A 167 -17.57 9.66 -18.37
C VAL A 167 -16.29 9.94 -19.15
N ILE A 168 -16.18 11.12 -19.74
CA ILE A 168 -14.94 11.66 -20.28
C ILE A 168 -14.43 12.79 -19.37
N MET A 169 -13.16 12.71 -18.95
CA MET A 169 -12.57 13.66 -17.99
C MET A 169 -11.08 13.87 -18.24
N ARG A 170 -10.51 14.94 -17.67
CA ARG A 170 -9.06 15.17 -17.72
C ARG A 170 -8.29 14.11 -16.94
N PHE A 171 -7.11 13.75 -17.44
CA PHE A 171 -6.16 12.93 -16.71
C PHE A 171 -5.51 13.74 -15.57
N ASP A 172 -5.05 14.95 -15.87
CA ASP A 172 -4.39 15.85 -14.93
C ASP A 172 -5.38 16.61 -14.03
N GLY A 173 -5.00 16.81 -12.76
CA GLY A 173 -5.76 17.59 -11.79
C GLY A 173 -7.04 16.92 -11.28
N THR A 174 -7.22 15.62 -11.57
CA THR A 174 -8.44 14.88 -11.18
C THR A 174 -8.17 13.79 -10.15
N GLY A 175 -6.91 13.38 -9.92
CA GLY A 175 -6.53 12.35 -8.96
C GLY A 175 -7.42 11.10 -9.07
N TYR A 176 -7.85 10.59 -7.92
CA TYR A 176 -8.71 9.40 -7.81
C TYR A 176 -10.21 9.65 -8.05
N SER A 177 -10.61 10.82 -8.58
CA SER A 177 -12.03 11.21 -8.72
C SER A 177 -12.86 10.29 -9.61
N TRP A 178 -12.23 9.57 -10.55
CA TRP A 178 -12.93 8.61 -11.42
C TRP A 178 -13.61 7.50 -10.60
N MET A 179 -12.99 7.05 -9.50
CA MET A 179 -13.55 6.03 -8.63
C MET A 179 -14.79 6.52 -7.88
N ARG A 180 -14.85 7.81 -7.58
CA ARG A 180 -16.05 8.44 -7.03
C ARG A 180 -17.18 8.57 -8.05
N LEU A 181 -16.85 8.76 -9.33
CA LEU A 181 -17.85 8.74 -10.40
C LEU A 181 -18.40 7.31 -10.61
N VAL A 182 -17.54 6.30 -10.49
CA VAL A 182 -17.96 4.89 -10.47
C VAL A 182 -18.88 4.61 -9.29
N SER A 183 -18.56 5.10 -8.08
CA SER A 183 -19.40 4.89 -6.89
C SER A 183 -20.80 5.53 -6.97
N ILE A 184 -21.06 6.39 -7.97
CA ILE A 184 -22.38 6.97 -8.24
C ILE A 184 -23.00 6.49 -9.57
N GLY A 185 -22.41 5.46 -10.21
CA GLY A 185 -23.00 4.73 -11.32
C GLY A 185 -22.35 4.94 -12.70
N ALA A 186 -21.17 5.58 -12.79
CA ALA A 186 -20.41 5.56 -14.03
C ALA A 186 -19.91 4.13 -14.31
N LYS A 187 -20.07 3.66 -15.55
CA LYS A 187 -19.72 2.28 -15.95
C LYS A 187 -18.52 2.17 -16.89
N GLY A 188 -17.87 3.29 -17.17
CA GLY A 188 -16.67 3.37 -17.99
C GLY A 188 -16.11 4.79 -17.99
N VAL A 189 -14.80 4.92 -18.19
CA VAL A 189 -14.09 6.20 -18.10
C VAL A 189 -13.16 6.38 -19.30
N ILE A 190 -13.18 7.58 -19.87
CA ILE A 190 -12.28 8.05 -20.93
C ILE A 190 -11.43 9.19 -20.35
N PHE A 191 -10.14 8.96 -20.20
CA PHE A 191 -9.19 9.99 -19.76
C PHE A 191 -8.66 10.79 -20.96
N ILE A 192 -8.62 12.11 -20.81
CA ILE A 192 -7.99 13.03 -21.75
C ILE A 192 -6.56 13.27 -21.27
N ILE A 193 -5.59 12.80 -22.03
CA ILE A 193 -4.16 13.02 -21.76
C ILE A 193 -3.65 14.13 -22.67
N ASP A 194 -3.06 15.15 -22.05
CA ASP A 194 -2.20 16.11 -22.75
C ASP A 194 -0.74 15.66 -22.56
N ASP A 195 -0.22 14.97 -23.57
CA ASP A 195 1.15 14.44 -23.61
C ASP A 195 2.21 15.55 -23.74
N LYS A 196 1.79 16.81 -23.91
CA LYS A 196 2.68 17.98 -23.96
C LYS A 196 2.62 18.81 -22.69
N SER A 197 1.77 18.44 -21.73
CA SER A 197 1.63 19.12 -20.46
C SER A 197 2.66 18.64 -19.43
N ASP A 198 3.17 19.58 -18.64
CA ASP A 198 4.00 19.28 -17.46
C ASP A 198 3.15 18.75 -16.28
N ASP A 199 1.81 18.80 -16.39
CA ASP A 199 0.86 18.37 -15.34
C ASP A 199 0.44 16.90 -15.45
N THR A 200 0.77 16.22 -16.57
CA THR A 200 0.56 14.77 -16.75
C THR A 200 1.65 14.01 -16.01
N THR A 201 1.51 13.88 -14.69
CA THR A 201 2.58 13.39 -13.81
C THR A 201 2.37 11.96 -13.32
N THR A 202 3.43 11.34 -12.80
CA THR A 202 3.38 10.04 -12.12
C THR A 202 2.38 10.04 -10.95
N LEU A 203 2.25 11.16 -10.23
CA LEU A 203 1.29 11.31 -9.13
C LEU A 203 -0.15 11.17 -9.60
N GLU A 204 -0.48 11.69 -10.78
CA GLU A 204 -1.80 11.48 -11.39
C GLU A 204 -1.96 10.05 -11.92
N ALA A 205 -0.89 9.48 -12.49
CA ALA A 205 -0.90 8.14 -13.06
C ALA A 205 -1.25 7.03 -12.06
N VAL A 206 -0.66 7.06 -10.87
CA VAL A 206 -0.95 6.08 -9.80
C VAL A 206 -2.40 6.13 -9.31
N ASP A 207 -3.11 7.22 -9.59
CA ASP A 207 -4.51 7.42 -9.27
C ASP A 207 -5.45 7.06 -10.42
N LYS A 208 -4.97 6.57 -11.58
CA LYS A 208 -5.87 6.15 -12.68
C LYS A 208 -6.17 4.64 -12.69
N TYR A 209 -5.63 3.89 -11.74
CA TYR A 209 -5.93 2.48 -11.50
C TYR A 209 -6.14 2.17 -10.02
N ALA A 210 -6.84 1.06 -9.76
CA ALA A 210 -7.18 0.59 -8.42
C ALA A 210 -6.34 -0.65 -8.06
N SER A 211 -6.10 -0.84 -6.75
CA SER A 211 -5.48 -2.06 -6.22
C SER A 211 -6.50 -3.16 -5.91
N ILE A 212 -7.75 -2.99 -6.36
CA ILE A 212 -8.83 -3.99 -6.32
C ILE A 212 -9.24 -4.36 -7.76
N PRO A 213 -9.54 -5.64 -8.07
CA PRO A 213 -10.08 -6.13 -9.36
C PRO A 213 -11.47 -5.61 -9.76
N ILE A 214 -11.65 -4.29 -9.85
CA ILE A 214 -12.92 -3.69 -10.28
C ILE A 214 -13.05 -3.71 -11.81
N ASP A 215 -14.14 -4.30 -12.32
CA ASP A 215 -14.43 -4.45 -13.75
C ASP A 215 -15.11 -3.18 -14.29
N ILE A 216 -14.29 -2.15 -14.50
CA ILE A 216 -14.71 -0.87 -15.09
C ILE A 216 -13.73 -0.49 -16.19
N PRO A 217 -14.13 -0.60 -17.48
CA PRO A 217 -13.31 -0.24 -18.62
C PRO A 217 -12.85 1.21 -18.57
N ARG A 218 -11.53 1.39 -18.68
CA ARG A 218 -10.85 2.68 -18.67
C ARG A 218 -9.95 2.79 -19.88
N VAL A 219 -10.12 3.86 -20.63
CA VAL A 219 -9.31 4.17 -21.80
C VAL A 219 -8.78 5.59 -21.73
N ALA A 220 -7.72 5.87 -22.47
CA ALA A 220 -7.14 7.18 -22.62
C ALA A 220 -7.12 7.60 -24.10
N VAL A 221 -7.29 8.89 -24.34
CA VAL A 221 -7.16 9.52 -25.66
C VAL A 221 -6.30 10.76 -25.55
N ASP A 222 -5.63 11.11 -26.65
CA ASP A 222 -4.93 12.39 -26.75
C ASP A 222 -5.91 13.59 -26.78
N MET A 223 -5.38 14.78 -26.52
CA MET A 223 -6.13 16.02 -26.48
C MET A 223 -6.85 16.34 -27.81
N GLU A 224 -6.26 16.01 -28.96
CA GLU A 224 -6.87 16.28 -30.27
C GLU A 224 -8.13 15.43 -30.49
N THR A 225 -8.04 14.15 -30.18
CA THR A 225 -9.14 13.18 -30.22
C THR A 225 -10.22 13.57 -29.23
N ALA A 226 -9.85 13.96 -28.01
CA ALA A 226 -10.79 14.45 -27.03
C ALA A 226 -11.57 15.68 -27.52
N LEU A 227 -10.91 16.65 -28.16
CA LEU A 227 -11.59 17.83 -28.72
C LEU A 227 -12.61 17.47 -29.81
N LYS A 228 -12.32 16.46 -30.65
CA LYS A 228 -13.27 15.94 -31.65
C LYS A 228 -14.50 15.31 -30.96
N ILE A 229 -14.27 14.44 -29.97
CA ILE A 229 -15.34 13.80 -29.19
C ILE A 229 -16.21 14.85 -28.47
N LEU A 230 -15.59 15.83 -27.83
CA LEU A 230 -16.30 16.91 -27.13
C LEU A 230 -17.09 17.82 -28.09
N LYS A 231 -16.62 18.03 -29.31
CA LYS A 231 -17.36 18.75 -30.35
C LYS A 231 -18.63 17.99 -30.75
N LEU A 232 -18.54 16.67 -30.90
CA LEU A 232 -19.71 15.82 -31.16
C LEU A 232 -20.72 15.89 -30.01
N LEU A 233 -20.25 15.86 -28.75
CA LEU A 233 -21.10 16.01 -27.58
C LEU A 233 -21.80 17.39 -27.51
N LYS A 234 -21.14 18.46 -27.96
CA LYS A 234 -21.77 19.80 -28.05
C LYS A 234 -22.85 19.88 -29.14
N SER A 235 -22.77 19.06 -30.18
CA SER A 235 -23.74 19.04 -31.29
C SER A 235 -25.08 18.36 -30.93
N GLY A 236 -25.14 17.65 -29.80
CA GLY A 236 -26.34 17.00 -29.30
C GLY A 236 -26.03 15.87 -28.34
N LYS A 237 -27.07 15.18 -27.84
CA LYS A 237 -26.89 14.01 -26.99
C LYS A 237 -26.16 12.90 -27.78
N ALA A 238 -25.03 12.44 -27.25
CA ALA A 238 -24.26 11.34 -27.81
C ALA A 238 -24.28 10.12 -26.87
N LYS A 239 -24.38 8.93 -27.46
CA LYS A 239 -24.01 7.68 -26.79
C LYS A 239 -22.60 7.31 -27.20
N VAL A 240 -21.91 6.57 -26.37
CA VAL A 240 -20.62 5.97 -26.71
C VAL A 240 -20.65 4.48 -26.46
N ARG A 241 -19.98 3.74 -27.33
CA ARG A 241 -19.67 2.33 -27.14
C ARG A 241 -18.16 2.21 -26.95
N LEU A 242 -17.74 1.67 -25.80
CA LEU A 242 -16.33 1.36 -25.53
C LEU A 242 -16.05 -0.09 -25.86
N LYS A 243 -14.96 -0.31 -26.60
CA LYS A 243 -14.38 -1.63 -26.83
C LYS A 243 -12.94 -1.62 -26.33
N VAL A 244 -12.61 -2.55 -25.46
CA VAL A 244 -11.31 -2.70 -24.81
C VAL A 244 -10.90 -4.16 -24.92
N LYS A 245 -9.66 -4.41 -25.35
CA LYS A 245 -9.05 -5.73 -25.30
C LYS A 245 -7.64 -5.64 -24.73
N MET A 246 -7.45 -6.18 -23.54
CA MET A 246 -6.17 -6.31 -22.87
C MET A 246 -6.10 -7.65 -22.15
N GLU A 247 -4.96 -8.34 -22.20
CA GLU A 247 -4.80 -9.64 -21.55
C GLU A 247 -3.44 -9.71 -20.86
N PHE A 248 -3.38 -10.42 -19.72
CA PHE A 248 -2.09 -10.76 -19.12
C PHE A 248 -1.44 -11.92 -19.87
N GLU A 249 -0.23 -11.69 -20.37
CA GLU A 249 0.53 -12.68 -21.14
C GLU A 249 1.92 -12.88 -20.57
N THR A 250 2.45 -14.09 -20.78
CA THR A 250 3.86 -14.36 -20.57
C THR A 250 4.59 -14.10 -21.88
N VAL A 251 5.40 -13.05 -21.89
CA VAL A 251 6.18 -12.62 -23.05
C VAL A 251 7.67 -12.84 -22.79
N THR A 252 8.42 -13.08 -23.84
CA THR A 252 9.88 -13.15 -23.77
C THR A 252 10.47 -11.75 -23.98
N THR A 253 11.37 -11.35 -23.09
CA THR A 253 12.20 -10.14 -23.18
C THR A 253 13.67 -10.52 -23.00
N LYS A 254 14.59 -9.56 -23.14
CA LYS A 254 16.02 -9.86 -23.33
C LYS A 254 16.91 -8.92 -22.54
N ASN A 255 18.03 -9.44 -22.06
CA ASN A 255 19.20 -8.63 -21.75
C ASN A 255 20.11 -8.58 -22.97
N ILE A 256 20.71 -7.42 -23.24
CA ILE A 256 21.70 -7.25 -24.29
C ILE A 256 23.07 -7.10 -23.64
N ILE A 257 23.96 -8.04 -23.91
CA ILE A 257 25.29 -8.09 -23.30
C ILE A 257 26.33 -7.88 -24.38
N ALA A 258 27.30 -7.02 -24.11
CA ALA A 258 28.47 -6.82 -24.96
C ALA A 258 29.77 -6.81 -24.15
N ILE A 259 30.83 -7.38 -24.73
CA ILE A 259 32.11 -7.58 -24.06
C ILE A 259 33.22 -6.85 -24.84
N LYS A 260 34.02 -6.07 -24.12
CA LYS A 260 35.36 -5.64 -24.55
C LYS A 260 36.40 -6.50 -23.84
N ARG A 261 37.22 -7.23 -24.57
CA ARG A 261 38.30 -8.05 -24.01
C ARG A 261 39.46 -7.17 -23.59
N ALA A 262 40.11 -7.56 -22.49
CA ALA A 262 41.40 -7.00 -22.11
C ALA A 262 42.42 -7.17 -23.24
N ARG A 263 43.40 -6.27 -23.30
CA ARG A 263 44.53 -6.39 -24.23
C ARG A 263 45.24 -7.73 -24.04
N GLU A 264 45.74 -8.26 -25.15
CA GLU A 264 46.44 -9.54 -25.16
C GLU A 264 47.63 -9.53 -24.18
N GLY A 265 47.75 -10.59 -23.39
CA GLY A 265 48.82 -10.73 -22.40
C GLY A 265 48.65 -9.90 -21.12
N SER A 266 47.52 -9.20 -20.92
CA SER A 266 47.29 -8.52 -19.64
C SER A 266 47.20 -9.51 -18.48
N LYS A 267 47.84 -9.16 -17.35
CA LYS A 267 47.77 -9.93 -16.09
C LYS A 267 46.37 -9.93 -15.47
N TYR A 268 45.52 -8.97 -15.87
CA TYR A 268 44.18 -8.74 -15.33
C TYR A 268 43.07 -9.22 -16.28
N ALA A 269 43.42 -10.00 -17.30
CA ALA A 269 42.45 -10.54 -18.28
C ALA A 269 41.46 -11.57 -17.70
N ASN A 270 41.61 -11.95 -16.42
CA ASN A 270 40.66 -12.78 -15.67
C ASN A 270 39.77 -11.95 -14.71
N GLU A 271 39.76 -10.63 -14.88
CA GLU A 271 38.88 -9.70 -14.20
C GLU A 271 38.00 -8.98 -15.23
N ALA A 272 36.79 -8.58 -14.81
CA ALA A 272 35.90 -7.77 -15.61
C ALA A 272 35.29 -6.63 -14.80
N ILE A 273 35.13 -5.48 -15.44
CA ILE A 273 34.37 -4.34 -14.90
C ILE A 273 33.04 -4.25 -15.64
N MET A 274 31.94 -4.08 -14.91
CA MET A 274 30.60 -4.11 -15.51
C MET A 274 29.94 -2.73 -15.50
N LEU A 275 29.39 -2.29 -16.63
CA LEU A 275 28.55 -1.10 -16.75
C LEU A 275 27.14 -1.49 -17.20
N VAL A 276 26.13 -1.08 -16.43
CA VAL A 276 24.73 -1.48 -16.65
C VAL A 276 23.77 -0.30 -16.74
N ALA A 277 22.71 -0.48 -17.53
CA ALA A 277 21.52 0.38 -17.59
C ALA A 277 20.31 -0.49 -18.00
N TYR A 278 19.09 0.01 -17.86
CA TYR A 278 17.90 -0.61 -18.45
C TYR A 278 17.47 0.13 -19.70
N TYR A 279 16.75 -0.56 -20.60
CA TYR A 279 16.30 0.00 -21.88
C TYR A 279 14.79 -0.08 -22.10
N ASP A 280 14.04 -0.75 -21.24
CA ASP A 280 12.58 -0.74 -21.27
C ASP A 280 12.03 0.57 -20.66
N THR A 281 10.70 0.71 -20.68
CA THR A 281 9.97 1.88 -20.16
C THR A 281 8.64 1.40 -19.57
N TRP A 282 7.94 2.31 -18.89
CA TRP A 282 6.58 2.06 -18.42
C TRP A 282 5.67 3.26 -18.59
N SER A 283 4.37 2.99 -18.68
CA SER A 283 3.33 4.00 -18.69
C SER A 283 2.04 3.44 -18.10
N VAL A 284 1.25 4.33 -17.49
CA VAL A 284 -0.14 4.05 -17.10
C VAL A 284 -1.02 3.60 -18.26
N THR A 285 -0.59 3.86 -19.50
CA THR A 285 -1.16 3.32 -20.73
C THR A 285 -0.07 2.51 -21.45
N PRO A 286 0.02 1.18 -21.24
CA PRO A 286 1.16 0.37 -21.71
C PRO A 286 1.48 0.48 -23.21
N ALA A 287 0.46 0.62 -24.08
CA ALA A 287 0.65 0.82 -25.52
C ALA A 287 1.15 2.23 -25.91
N TRP A 288 1.13 3.19 -24.98
CA TRP A 288 1.57 4.57 -25.19
C TRP A 288 2.59 4.96 -24.11
N ALA A 289 3.82 4.45 -24.29
CA ALA A 289 4.94 4.57 -23.35
C ALA A 289 6.25 4.96 -24.07
N PRO A 290 6.42 6.24 -24.47
CA PRO A 290 7.63 6.68 -25.17
C PRO A 290 8.90 6.59 -24.31
N GLY A 291 8.84 6.98 -23.04
CA GLY A 291 9.92 6.80 -22.04
C GLY A 291 11.21 7.58 -22.32
N ALA A 292 11.12 8.82 -22.81
CA ALA A 292 12.29 9.53 -23.30
C ALA A 292 13.34 9.79 -22.21
N ASP A 293 12.92 10.13 -20.99
CA ASP A 293 13.82 10.31 -19.85
C ASP A 293 14.47 8.98 -19.42
N GLU A 294 13.73 7.87 -19.49
CA GLU A 294 14.24 6.52 -19.20
C GLU A 294 15.28 6.04 -20.22
N ALA A 295 15.22 6.52 -21.47
CA ALA A 295 16.18 6.16 -22.52
C ALA A 295 17.57 6.81 -22.36
N ILE A 296 17.72 7.82 -21.49
CA ILE A 296 18.96 8.59 -21.35
C ILE A 296 20.11 7.71 -20.88
N SER A 297 19.87 6.86 -19.87
CA SER A 297 20.91 6.02 -19.27
C SER A 297 21.51 5.04 -20.28
N VAL A 298 20.66 4.36 -21.06
CA VAL A 298 21.13 3.43 -22.10
C VAL A 298 21.78 4.17 -23.28
N ALA A 299 21.33 5.37 -23.63
CA ALA A 299 21.98 6.21 -24.63
C ALA A 299 23.39 6.65 -24.21
N ILE A 300 23.57 7.03 -22.94
CA ILE A 300 24.91 7.33 -22.39
C ILE A 300 25.77 6.06 -22.38
N LEU A 301 25.20 4.91 -21.98
CA LEU A 301 25.92 3.63 -21.99
C LEU A 301 26.44 3.29 -23.40
N LEU A 302 25.65 3.51 -24.45
CA LEU A 302 26.07 3.31 -25.84
C LEU A 302 27.27 4.18 -26.21
N GLU A 303 27.25 5.48 -25.90
CA GLU A 303 28.39 6.36 -26.21
C GLU A 303 29.63 6.06 -25.36
N ILE A 304 29.46 5.61 -24.11
CA ILE A 304 30.59 5.11 -23.31
C ILE A 304 31.18 3.83 -23.95
N ALA A 305 30.32 2.89 -24.36
CA ALA A 305 30.76 1.65 -25.00
C ALA A 305 31.55 1.92 -26.28
N LYS A 306 31.11 2.89 -27.07
CA LYS A 306 31.83 3.38 -28.26
C LYS A 306 33.20 3.97 -27.95
N TYR A 307 33.35 4.75 -26.88
CA TYR A 307 34.65 5.25 -26.47
C TYR A 307 35.56 4.11 -26.00
N ILE A 308 35.06 3.24 -25.11
CA ILE A 308 35.83 2.15 -24.52
C ILE A 308 36.25 1.11 -25.57
N SER A 309 35.44 0.87 -26.61
CA SER A 309 35.81 -0.05 -27.69
C SER A 309 37.07 0.41 -28.44
N SER A 310 37.33 1.72 -28.48
CA SER A 310 38.45 2.34 -29.20
C SER A 310 39.78 2.36 -28.44
N ILE A 311 39.81 1.99 -27.15
CA ILE A 311 41.02 2.01 -26.33
C ILE A 311 41.46 0.60 -25.92
N GLU A 312 42.73 0.46 -25.55
CA GLU A 312 43.24 -0.75 -24.89
C GLU A 312 42.87 -0.75 -23.40
N THR A 313 42.35 -1.87 -22.91
CA THR A 313 42.02 -2.09 -21.50
C THR A 313 42.92 -3.17 -20.89
N GLU A 314 43.22 -3.08 -19.60
CA GLU A 314 43.90 -4.14 -18.84
C GLU A 314 42.91 -5.20 -18.33
N ARG A 315 41.65 -4.84 -18.17
CA ARG A 315 40.56 -5.72 -17.73
C ARG A 315 39.51 -5.87 -18.81
N ASN A 316 38.72 -6.94 -18.76
CA ASN A 316 37.55 -7.04 -19.62
C ASN A 316 36.50 -6.01 -19.16
N VAL A 317 35.63 -5.60 -20.08
CA VAL A 317 34.49 -4.71 -19.77
C VAL A 317 33.23 -5.38 -20.25
N ILE A 318 32.22 -5.45 -19.39
CA ILE A 318 30.91 -6.01 -19.72
C ILE A 318 29.90 -4.86 -19.72
N PHE A 319 29.29 -4.60 -20.86
CA PHE A 319 28.17 -3.68 -21.00
C PHE A 319 26.88 -4.49 -20.98
N VAL A 320 25.91 -4.11 -20.14
CA VAL A 320 24.61 -4.75 -20.10
C VAL A 320 23.48 -3.73 -20.19
N ALA A 321 22.60 -3.91 -21.17
CA ALA A 321 21.30 -3.26 -21.20
C ALA A 321 20.23 -4.26 -20.75
N PHE A 322 19.70 -4.07 -19.55
CA PHE A 322 18.69 -4.94 -18.95
C PHE A 322 17.29 -4.64 -19.49
N GLY A 323 16.52 -5.70 -19.73
CA GLY A 323 15.09 -5.63 -19.95
C GLY A 323 14.30 -5.90 -18.66
N GLY A 324 13.02 -5.54 -18.64
CA GLY A 324 12.11 -5.87 -17.55
C GLY A 324 12.39 -5.17 -16.22
N HIS A 325 12.90 -3.93 -16.26
CA HIS A 325 13.06 -3.07 -15.08
C HIS A 325 11.76 -2.96 -14.28
N HIS A 326 10.66 -2.71 -14.98
CA HIS A 326 9.33 -2.49 -14.40
C HIS A 326 8.60 -3.77 -13.99
N GLN A 327 9.21 -4.94 -14.19
CA GLN A 327 8.69 -6.25 -13.76
C GLN A 327 9.46 -6.77 -12.53
N GLY A 328 9.78 -5.85 -11.62
CA GLY A 328 10.60 -6.11 -10.44
C GLY A 328 12.05 -6.44 -10.80
N ILE A 329 12.64 -5.63 -11.69
CA ILE A 329 14.06 -5.74 -12.09
C ILE A 329 14.36 -7.16 -12.63
N ALA A 330 13.48 -7.66 -13.50
CA ALA A 330 13.52 -9.06 -13.93
C ALA A 330 14.82 -9.40 -14.66
N GLY A 331 15.32 -8.51 -15.52
CA GLY A 331 16.54 -8.72 -16.30
C GLY A 331 17.77 -8.92 -15.43
N ALA A 332 18.04 -8.03 -14.47
CA ALA A 332 19.18 -8.22 -13.58
C ALA A 332 18.97 -9.40 -12.61
N ARG A 333 17.72 -9.73 -12.22
CA ARG A 333 17.47 -10.92 -11.40
C ARG A 333 17.80 -12.22 -12.14
N GLU A 334 17.38 -12.33 -13.39
CA GLU A 334 17.69 -13.47 -14.24
C GLU A 334 19.20 -13.54 -14.53
N TYR A 335 19.83 -12.41 -14.86
CA TYR A 335 21.27 -12.35 -15.09
C TYR A 335 22.04 -12.89 -13.88
N VAL A 336 21.79 -12.36 -12.68
CA VAL A 336 22.48 -12.82 -11.47
C VAL A 336 22.24 -14.30 -11.23
N TYR A 337 21.01 -14.78 -11.36
CA TYR A 337 20.71 -16.20 -11.16
C TYR A 337 21.55 -17.12 -12.06
N TRP A 338 21.64 -16.79 -13.36
CA TRP A 338 22.40 -17.58 -14.34
C TRP A 338 23.92 -17.40 -14.23
N HIS A 339 24.38 -16.24 -13.74
CA HIS A 339 25.80 -15.88 -13.65
C HIS A 339 26.42 -16.02 -12.26
N ILE A 340 25.71 -16.53 -11.23
CA ILE A 340 26.38 -16.89 -9.97
C ILE A 340 27.50 -17.92 -10.26
N ARG A 341 27.17 -18.99 -10.98
CA ARG A 341 28.07 -20.08 -11.36
C ARG A 341 27.49 -20.83 -12.57
N PRO A 342 28.28 -21.58 -13.34
CA PRO A 342 27.79 -22.31 -14.50
C PRO A 342 26.67 -23.31 -14.14
N ARG A 343 25.43 -23.04 -14.57
CA ARG A 343 24.26 -23.92 -14.33
C ARG A 343 23.96 -24.88 -15.49
N THR A 344 24.50 -24.63 -16.68
CA THR A 344 24.31 -25.46 -17.90
C THR A 344 25.64 -25.98 -18.44
N LYS A 345 25.61 -26.97 -19.35
CA LYS A 345 26.84 -27.48 -19.99
C LYS A 345 27.48 -26.43 -20.90
N GLU A 346 26.65 -25.58 -21.49
CA GLU A 346 27.03 -24.47 -22.36
C GLU A 346 27.67 -23.35 -21.53
N ALA A 347 27.08 -22.99 -20.38
CA ALA A 347 27.65 -22.00 -19.47
C ALA A 347 29.04 -22.43 -18.95
N LYS A 348 29.31 -23.73 -18.79
CA LYS A 348 30.65 -24.24 -18.41
C LYS A 348 31.74 -23.97 -19.44
N LYS A 349 31.38 -23.59 -20.67
CA LYS A 349 32.35 -23.20 -21.72
C LYS A 349 32.66 -21.71 -21.69
N MET A 350 31.86 -20.90 -20.99
CA MET A 350 32.09 -19.47 -20.85
C MET A 350 33.29 -19.23 -19.92
N PRO A 351 34.06 -18.14 -20.13
CA PRO A 351 35.14 -17.77 -19.22
C PRO A 351 34.68 -17.68 -17.76
N GLU A 352 35.51 -18.16 -16.82
CA GLU A 352 35.21 -18.11 -15.38
C GLU A 352 34.92 -16.67 -14.92
N TRP A 353 35.55 -15.69 -15.55
CA TRP A 353 35.38 -14.29 -15.17
C TRP A 353 34.03 -13.66 -15.52
N LEU A 354 33.17 -14.35 -16.27
CA LEU A 354 31.77 -13.95 -16.48
C LEU A 354 30.86 -14.34 -15.31
N PHE A 355 31.35 -15.16 -14.37
CA PHE A 355 30.59 -15.58 -13.20
C PHE A 355 30.94 -14.75 -11.96
N LEU A 356 29.94 -14.58 -11.09
CA LEU A 356 30.03 -13.76 -9.87
C LEU A 356 30.74 -14.49 -8.73
N GLU A 357 30.65 -15.82 -8.69
CA GLU A 357 31.40 -16.66 -7.75
C GLU A 357 32.87 -16.78 -8.18
N GLY A 358 33.80 -16.64 -7.23
CA GLY A 358 35.25 -16.73 -7.52
C GLY A 358 35.97 -15.40 -7.66
N SER A 359 35.26 -14.27 -7.47
CA SER A 359 35.80 -12.92 -7.35
C SER A 359 36.26 -12.24 -8.65
N HIS A 360 35.67 -12.54 -9.80
CA HIS A 360 36.17 -12.02 -11.08
C HIS A 360 35.57 -10.67 -11.55
N ILE A 361 34.54 -10.16 -10.87
CA ILE A 361 33.94 -8.85 -11.17
C ILE A 361 34.14 -7.92 -9.97
N PRO A 362 35.25 -7.15 -9.91
CA PRO A 362 35.56 -6.34 -8.73
C PRO A 362 34.55 -5.21 -8.47
N LEU A 363 33.94 -4.67 -9.52
CA LEU A 363 33.06 -3.51 -9.40
C LEU A 363 32.02 -3.44 -10.54
N ILE A 364 30.79 -3.06 -10.16
CA ILE A 364 29.65 -2.91 -11.06
C ILE A 364 29.13 -1.47 -10.98
N PHE A 365 28.87 -0.88 -12.14
CA PHE A 365 28.48 0.52 -12.33
C PHE A 365 27.07 0.54 -12.90
N GLN A 366 26.17 1.35 -12.34
CA GLN A 366 24.90 1.68 -12.98
C GLN A 366 24.77 3.17 -13.27
N ILE A 367 24.20 3.48 -14.44
CA ILE A 367 23.75 4.83 -14.79
C ILE A 367 22.23 4.87 -14.66
N ASP A 368 21.71 5.85 -13.90
CA ASP A 368 20.28 6.20 -13.86
C ASP A 368 20.13 7.73 -13.99
N ALA A 369 20.37 8.22 -15.22
CA ALA A 369 20.33 9.63 -15.54
C ALA A 369 18.89 10.13 -15.76
N SER A 370 18.68 11.43 -15.54
CA SER A 370 17.43 12.13 -15.87
C SER A 370 17.74 13.51 -16.43
N ALA A 371 16.98 13.94 -17.44
CA ALA A 371 17.05 15.27 -18.02
C ALA A 371 16.41 16.36 -17.12
N TYR A 372 15.78 15.99 -16.01
CA TYR A 372 15.27 16.95 -15.03
C TYR A 372 16.35 17.47 -14.08
N TYR A 373 17.53 16.84 -14.10
CA TYR A 373 18.74 17.42 -13.55
C TYR A 373 19.21 18.63 -14.37
N SER A 374 19.59 19.74 -13.69
CA SER A 374 20.13 20.93 -14.37
C SER A 374 21.36 21.48 -13.63
N PRO A 375 22.57 21.36 -14.20
CA PRO A 375 23.80 21.86 -13.57
C PRO A 375 23.90 23.41 -13.61
N LEU A 376 23.05 24.08 -14.40
CA LEU A 376 23.02 25.53 -14.55
C LEU A 376 21.61 26.06 -14.24
N SER A 377 21.51 27.20 -13.55
CA SER A 377 20.23 27.87 -13.36
C SER A 377 19.76 28.48 -14.68
N ARG A 378 18.48 28.31 -15.02
CA ARG A 378 17.91 28.82 -16.27
C ARG A 378 16.53 29.41 -16.04
N VAL A 379 16.17 30.37 -16.89
CA VAL A 379 14.80 30.91 -16.95
C VAL A 379 14.07 30.18 -18.06
N VAL A 380 13.06 29.38 -17.70
CA VAL A 380 12.20 28.68 -18.65
C VAL A 380 10.78 29.19 -18.46
N LYS A 381 10.17 29.70 -19.54
CA LYS A 381 8.80 30.26 -19.53
C LYS A 381 8.56 31.29 -18.40
N GLY A 382 9.54 32.14 -18.10
CA GLY A 382 9.45 33.19 -17.07
C GLY A 382 9.61 32.71 -15.62
N LYS A 383 9.84 31.42 -15.37
CA LYS A 383 10.22 30.89 -14.05
C LYS A 383 11.74 30.68 -14.01
N ILE A 384 12.40 31.18 -12.95
CA ILE A 384 13.76 30.75 -12.60
C ILE A 384 13.64 29.30 -12.13
N ILE A 385 14.09 28.36 -12.95
CA ILE A 385 14.35 27.01 -12.48
C ILE A 385 15.69 27.12 -11.75
N GLY A 386 15.63 27.01 -10.42
CA GLY A 386 16.84 26.88 -9.61
C GLY A 386 17.68 25.75 -10.18
N ALA A 387 19.00 25.90 -10.19
CA ALA A 387 19.86 24.79 -10.60
C ALA A 387 19.58 23.61 -9.64
N GLU A 388 18.91 22.56 -10.11
CA GLU A 388 18.90 21.29 -9.41
C GLU A 388 20.27 20.65 -9.63
N THR A 389 21.21 21.04 -8.78
CA THR A 389 22.62 20.69 -8.95
C THR A 389 22.98 19.35 -8.33
N GLU A 390 22.02 18.58 -7.81
CA GLU A 390 22.29 17.40 -7.00
C GLU A 390 22.39 16.13 -7.84
N LEU A 391 23.63 15.65 -8.02
CA LEU A 391 23.94 14.32 -8.53
C LEU A 391 24.21 13.39 -7.33
N MET A 392 23.65 12.20 -7.34
CA MET A 392 23.80 11.23 -6.27
C MET A 392 24.69 10.07 -6.73
N ILE A 393 25.63 9.67 -5.88
CA ILE A 393 26.36 8.41 -6.04
C ILE A 393 25.97 7.55 -4.84
N PHE A 394 25.05 6.62 -5.06
CA PHE A 394 24.60 5.74 -3.99
C PHE A 394 25.49 4.52 -3.93
N ASP A 395 26.13 4.36 -2.78
CA ASP A 395 26.73 3.11 -2.40
C ASP A 395 25.60 2.12 -2.15
N ALA A 396 25.71 0.95 -2.74
CA ALA A 396 24.57 0.07 -2.80
C ALA A 396 24.53 -0.92 -1.62
N GLY A 397 25.40 -0.70 -0.63
CA GLY A 397 25.47 -1.56 0.56
C GLY A 397 24.23 -1.57 1.47
N SER A 398 23.20 -0.75 1.19
CA SER A 398 21.95 -0.69 1.97
C SER A 398 20.72 -1.25 1.26
N PHE A 399 20.80 -1.60 -0.03
CA PHE A 399 19.65 -2.20 -0.69
C PHE A 399 19.32 -3.51 0.03
N TYR A 400 18.12 -3.59 0.61
CA TYR A 400 17.65 -4.74 1.39
C TYR A 400 18.37 -5.04 2.70
N GLY A 401 19.28 -4.18 3.19
CA GLY A 401 20.17 -4.55 4.30
C GLY A 401 21.01 -5.79 4.01
N GLY A 402 21.25 -6.08 2.71
CA GLY A 402 21.93 -7.28 2.24
C GLY A 402 23.43 -7.31 2.55
N THR A 403 24.02 -6.15 2.87
CA THR A 403 25.44 -6.00 3.20
C THR A 403 25.61 -5.05 4.39
N GLY A 404 26.65 -5.23 5.19
CA GLY A 404 26.90 -4.41 6.38
C GLY A 404 27.38 -2.99 6.05
N GLN A 405 27.34 -2.07 7.02
CA GLN A 405 27.86 -0.70 6.86
C GLN A 405 29.38 -0.64 6.58
N ASP A 406 30.09 -1.74 6.79
CA ASP A 406 31.50 -1.95 6.46
C ASP A 406 31.75 -2.19 4.96
N HIS A 407 30.71 -2.37 4.15
CA HIS A 407 30.81 -2.59 2.70
C HIS A 407 30.87 -1.31 1.86
N ARG A 408 31.38 -0.20 2.44
CA ARG A 408 31.38 1.09 1.73
C ARG A 408 32.51 1.23 0.73
N LEU A 409 32.21 1.62 -0.51
CA LEU A 409 33.17 1.83 -1.59
C LEU A 409 34.34 2.73 -1.20
N LYS A 410 34.06 3.82 -0.47
CA LYS A 410 35.11 4.73 0.00
C LYS A 410 36.03 4.06 1.03
N GLU A 411 35.45 3.39 2.02
CA GLU A 411 36.20 2.72 3.10
C GLU A 411 37.00 1.53 2.56
N GLN A 412 36.49 0.89 1.50
CA GLN A 412 37.12 -0.20 0.76
C GLN A 412 38.06 0.29 -0.36
N GLY A 413 38.33 1.59 -0.44
CA GLY A 413 39.36 2.15 -1.32
C GLY A 413 39.02 2.19 -2.82
N TYR A 414 37.76 2.01 -3.22
CA TYR A 414 37.33 2.13 -4.63
C TYR A 414 37.26 3.60 -5.12
N VAL A 415 37.22 4.56 -4.19
CA VAL A 415 37.06 5.99 -4.49
C VAL A 415 38.40 6.73 -4.43
N ASN A 416 39.30 6.35 -3.51
CA ASN A 416 40.61 6.98 -3.32
C ASN A 416 41.68 5.98 -2.84
N PRO A 417 42.73 5.71 -3.65
CA PRO A 417 43.78 4.79 -3.24
C PRO A 417 44.84 5.36 -2.26
N LYS A 418 44.90 6.68 -1.96
CA LYS A 418 45.73 7.36 -0.91
C LYS A 418 45.91 8.88 -1.19
N GLY A 419 45.03 9.78 -0.71
CA GLY A 419 45.24 11.24 -0.80
C GLY A 419 44.15 12.09 -0.11
N ASP A 420 44.40 13.39 0.06
CA ASP A 420 43.39 14.37 0.50
C ASP A 420 42.34 14.62 -0.61
N PHE A 421 41.12 15.04 -0.25
CA PHE A 421 40.02 15.23 -1.21
C PHE A 421 40.38 16.23 -2.32
N GLY A 422 40.14 15.84 -3.58
CA GLY A 422 40.41 16.68 -4.76
C GLY A 422 41.85 16.60 -5.29
N GLU A 423 42.73 15.82 -4.68
CA GLU A 423 44.10 15.63 -5.18
C GLU A 423 44.21 14.38 -6.08
N TYR A 424 44.45 14.58 -7.37
CA TYR A 424 44.96 13.52 -8.23
C TYR A 424 46.36 13.12 -7.78
N VAL A 425 46.51 11.90 -7.29
CA VAL A 425 47.80 11.32 -6.91
C VAL A 425 48.32 10.49 -8.08
N GLY A 426 49.32 11.02 -8.78
CA GLY A 426 49.99 10.29 -9.85
C GLY A 426 50.77 9.11 -9.25
N LEU A 427 50.31 7.88 -9.50
CA LEU A 427 51.03 6.67 -9.12
C LEU A 427 51.76 6.10 -10.35
N GLU A 428 52.90 5.43 -10.13
CA GLU A 428 53.69 4.75 -11.17
C GLU A 428 52.88 3.75 -12.02
N ARG A 429 51.73 3.28 -11.51
CA ARG A 429 50.86 2.27 -12.14
C ARG A 429 49.48 2.79 -12.57
N GLY A 430 49.27 4.11 -12.57
CA GLY A 430 48.01 4.78 -12.93
C GLY A 430 47.15 5.19 -11.73
N TYR A 431 45.96 5.74 -11.95
CA TYR A 431 45.04 6.19 -10.89
C TYR A 431 43.60 5.84 -11.29
N TYR A 432 42.89 5.10 -10.43
CA TYR A 432 41.50 4.66 -10.69
C TYR A 432 40.43 5.49 -9.97
N GLY A 433 40.83 6.38 -9.05
CA GLY A 433 39.90 7.20 -8.26
C GLY A 433 39.18 8.26 -9.09
N ILE A 434 38.18 8.91 -8.49
CA ILE A 434 37.31 9.89 -9.16
C ILE A 434 37.15 11.21 -8.36
N ASP A 435 37.83 11.33 -7.21
CA ASP A 435 37.72 12.48 -6.30
C ASP A 435 38.06 13.82 -6.95
N ASP A 436 39.05 13.83 -7.84
CA ASP A 436 39.44 15.01 -8.61
C ASP A 436 38.32 15.47 -9.54
N ALA A 437 37.63 14.53 -10.21
CA ALA A 437 36.49 14.83 -11.07
C ALA A 437 35.25 15.28 -10.28
N ILE A 438 34.97 14.67 -9.13
CA ILE A 438 33.89 15.11 -8.23
C ILE A 438 34.17 16.51 -7.70
N SER A 439 35.39 16.76 -7.21
CA SER A 439 35.81 18.07 -6.69
C SER A 439 35.78 19.14 -7.79
N PHE A 440 36.17 18.80 -9.01
CA PHE A 440 36.04 19.66 -10.19
C PHE A 440 34.60 20.03 -10.49
N LEU A 441 33.70 19.06 -10.57
CA LEU A 441 32.28 19.30 -10.82
C LEU A 441 31.65 20.15 -9.71
N PHE A 442 32.02 19.91 -8.46
CA PHE A 442 31.57 20.71 -7.32
C PHE A 442 32.08 22.16 -7.38
N HIS A 443 33.37 22.38 -7.62
CA HIS A 443 33.96 23.72 -7.56
C HIS A 443 33.77 24.55 -8.83
N GLU A 444 33.82 23.94 -10.02
CA GLU A 444 33.72 24.68 -11.29
C GLU A 444 32.29 24.79 -11.81
N TYR A 445 31.45 23.77 -11.54
CA TYR A 445 30.07 23.72 -12.04
C TYR A 445 29.02 23.83 -10.94
N ASN A 446 29.43 23.98 -9.68
CA ASN A 446 28.53 24.05 -8.52
C ASN A 446 27.59 22.83 -8.41
N ILE A 447 28.04 21.67 -8.90
CA ILE A 447 27.30 20.41 -8.85
C ILE A 447 27.41 19.84 -7.43
N SER A 448 26.29 19.80 -6.72
CA SER A 448 26.19 19.15 -5.42
C SER A 448 26.22 17.64 -5.59
N PHE A 449 26.89 16.95 -4.68
CA PHE A 449 26.89 15.49 -4.59
C PHE A 449 26.10 15.01 -3.36
N GLY A 450 24.98 15.68 -3.09
CA GLY A 450 24.23 15.58 -1.84
C GLY A 450 25.11 15.74 -0.61
N ASN A 451 24.93 14.89 0.39
CA ASN A 451 25.72 14.93 1.63
C ASN A 451 27.16 14.39 1.49
N MET A 452 27.59 14.00 0.28
CA MET A 452 28.93 13.43 0.05
C MET A 452 30.04 14.45 0.17
N VAL A 453 29.79 15.74 -0.09
CA VAL A 453 30.81 16.79 -0.04
C VAL A 453 30.45 17.77 1.07
N HIS A 454 31.16 17.69 2.20
CA HIS A 454 30.98 18.58 3.34
C HIS A 454 32.32 19.21 3.73
N GLU A 455 32.34 20.52 3.99
CA GLU A 455 33.56 21.24 4.43
C GLU A 455 34.82 20.94 3.59
N ARG A 456 34.67 20.76 2.27
CA ARG A 456 35.77 20.41 1.34
C ARG A 456 36.40 19.03 1.59
N LYS A 457 35.63 18.07 2.09
CA LYS A 457 36.01 16.65 2.17
C LYS A 457 34.92 15.78 1.55
N LEU A 458 35.33 14.75 0.81
CA LEU A 458 34.41 13.64 0.54
C LEU A 458 34.13 12.96 1.89
N THR A 459 32.87 12.92 2.31
CA THR A 459 32.39 12.14 3.47
C THR A 459 32.11 10.72 3.00
N ASN A 460 31.08 10.03 3.51
CA ASN A 460 30.74 8.69 3.06
C ASN A 460 29.75 8.78 1.90
N MET A 461 29.88 7.89 0.92
CA MET A 461 28.85 7.73 -0.11
C MET A 461 27.54 7.32 0.59
N PRO A 462 26.42 8.04 0.36
CA PRO A 462 25.17 7.74 1.00
C PRO A 462 24.64 6.40 0.52
N PHE A 463 23.96 5.74 1.43
CA PHE A 463 23.14 4.58 1.18
C PHE A 463 21.78 5.02 0.65
N TYR A 464 21.31 4.38 -0.43
CA TYR A 464 19.92 4.55 -0.81
C TYR A 464 19.05 3.59 0.01
N ASP A 465 18.19 4.15 0.86
CA ASP A 465 17.10 3.43 1.51
C ASP A 465 15.78 3.95 0.92
N PRO A 466 15.03 3.14 0.15
CA PRO A 466 13.74 3.55 -0.41
C PRO A 466 12.79 4.11 0.65
N GLY A 467 12.90 3.69 1.92
CA GLY A 467 12.02 4.17 2.98
C GLY A 467 12.32 5.54 3.54
N SER A 468 13.48 6.09 3.21
CA SER A 468 13.83 7.47 3.52
C SER A 468 13.31 8.47 2.46
N TYR A 469 12.73 7.99 1.36
CA TYR A 469 12.19 8.81 0.28
C TYR A 469 10.65 8.81 0.27
N THR A 470 10.06 9.93 -0.16
CA THR A 470 8.62 9.98 -0.43
C THR A 470 8.26 8.96 -1.52
N LEU A 471 7.02 8.45 -1.50
CA LEU A 471 6.56 7.39 -2.41
C LEU A 471 6.86 7.70 -3.88
N ALA A 472 6.59 8.93 -4.32
CA ALA A 472 6.86 9.38 -5.69
C ALA A 472 8.34 9.52 -6.06
N ARG A 473 9.25 9.42 -5.09
CA ARG A 473 10.71 9.48 -5.27
C ARG A 473 11.40 8.14 -4.99
N ARG A 474 10.64 7.09 -4.67
CA ARG A 474 11.17 5.73 -4.53
C ARG A 474 11.63 5.19 -5.88
N ARG A 475 12.78 4.55 -5.89
CA ARG A 475 13.44 4.02 -7.07
C ARG A 475 14.01 2.65 -6.75
N TYR A 476 14.15 1.86 -7.80
CA TYR A 476 14.80 0.57 -7.76
C TYR A 476 15.90 0.55 -8.80
N TYR A 477 16.97 -0.18 -8.53
CA TYR A 477 18.17 -0.14 -9.34
C TYR A 477 18.60 -1.55 -9.77
N GLU A 478 19.13 -1.69 -10.99
CA GLU A 478 19.57 -2.96 -11.57
C GLU A 478 20.68 -3.66 -10.77
N ILE A 479 21.44 -2.89 -9.96
CA ILE A 479 22.50 -3.41 -9.10
C ILE A 479 21.99 -4.18 -7.87
N GLU A 480 20.72 -4.03 -7.53
CA GLU A 480 20.08 -4.63 -6.35
C GLU A 480 20.28 -6.16 -6.25
N PRO A 481 19.96 -6.95 -7.29
CA PRO A 481 20.31 -8.36 -7.40
C PRO A 481 21.77 -8.72 -7.07
N PHE A 482 22.73 -7.94 -7.55
CA PHE A 482 24.16 -8.22 -7.42
C PHE A 482 24.64 -8.08 -5.97
N LEU A 483 24.12 -7.06 -5.28
CA LEU A 483 24.48 -6.77 -3.89
C LEU A 483 23.98 -7.86 -2.94
N ARG A 484 22.83 -8.45 -3.26
CA ARG A 484 22.26 -9.57 -2.48
C ARG A 484 23.11 -10.83 -2.53
N VAL A 485 23.96 -10.97 -3.53
CA VAL A 485 24.96 -12.05 -3.61
C VAL A 485 26.37 -11.58 -3.23
N GLY A 486 26.49 -10.42 -2.56
CA GLY A 486 27.71 -9.90 -1.96
C GLY A 486 28.66 -9.18 -2.93
N GLN A 487 28.19 -8.81 -4.13
CA GLN A 487 29.02 -8.06 -5.08
C GLN A 487 29.10 -6.58 -4.70
N TYR A 488 30.13 -5.89 -5.20
CA TYR A 488 30.30 -4.45 -5.00
C TYR A 488 29.74 -3.69 -6.21
N ALA A 489 28.79 -2.80 -5.95
CA ALA A 489 28.12 -2.03 -6.99
C ALA A 489 27.72 -0.65 -6.48
N PHE A 490 27.57 0.31 -7.40
CA PHE A 490 26.99 1.61 -7.10
C PHE A 490 26.22 2.15 -8.31
N VAL A 491 25.40 3.17 -8.03
CA VAL A 491 24.64 3.87 -9.06
C VAL A 491 24.94 5.36 -9.04
N ILE A 492 25.13 5.93 -10.22
CA ILE A 492 25.15 7.37 -10.46
C ILE A 492 23.75 7.78 -10.90
N SER A 493 23.04 8.52 -10.06
CA SER A 493 21.63 8.90 -10.26
C SER A 493 21.37 10.37 -9.93
N CYS A 494 20.18 10.86 -10.23
CA CYS A 494 19.76 12.24 -9.92
C CYS A 494 19.18 12.39 -8.51
N GLY A 495 19.32 13.55 -7.88
CA GLY A 495 18.57 13.89 -6.65
C GLY A 495 17.06 13.97 -6.89
N THR A 496 16.65 14.55 -8.03
CA THR A 496 15.25 14.71 -8.43
C THR A 496 14.90 13.83 -9.63
N TYR A 497 13.80 13.10 -9.53
CA TYR A 497 13.29 12.22 -10.59
C TYR A 497 12.35 12.98 -11.54
N SER A 498 12.28 12.58 -12.81
CA SER A 498 11.31 13.16 -13.75
C SER A 498 9.88 12.92 -13.25
N PRO A 499 9.06 13.98 -13.07
CA PRO A 499 7.67 13.83 -12.68
C PRO A 499 6.80 13.25 -13.80
N LEU A 500 7.31 13.17 -15.03
CA LEU A 500 6.56 12.70 -16.20
C LEU A 500 6.75 11.21 -16.49
N ARG A 501 7.75 10.55 -15.88
CA ARG A 501 7.94 9.08 -16.01
C ARG A 501 6.65 8.34 -15.65
N PHE A 502 6.47 7.14 -16.21
CA PHE A 502 5.22 6.36 -16.08
C PHE A 502 3.99 6.99 -16.75
N THR A 503 4.18 7.96 -17.65
CA THR A 503 3.09 8.60 -18.40
C THR A 503 3.44 8.77 -19.88
N PRO A 504 2.44 8.99 -20.75
CA PRO A 504 2.69 9.38 -22.13
C PRO A 504 3.43 10.71 -22.33
N ALA A 505 3.46 11.57 -21.30
CA ALA A 505 4.16 12.85 -21.36
C ALA A 505 5.68 12.72 -21.21
N ASP A 506 6.20 11.55 -20.82
CA ASP A 506 7.63 11.24 -20.89
C ASP A 506 8.07 10.95 -22.34
N ASN A 507 8.05 11.97 -23.19
CA ASN A 507 8.37 11.88 -24.60
C ASN A 507 9.50 12.83 -25.01
N TRP A 508 9.96 12.70 -26.26
CA TRP A 508 11.07 13.50 -26.78
C TRP A 508 10.89 15.02 -26.56
N TYR A 509 9.66 15.53 -26.69
CA TYR A 509 9.39 16.97 -26.58
C TYR A 509 9.52 17.50 -25.16
N SER A 510 9.34 16.67 -24.12
CA SER A 510 9.45 17.09 -22.73
C SER A 510 10.90 17.24 -22.24
N ILE A 511 11.85 16.57 -22.93
CA ILE A 511 13.28 16.57 -22.57
C ILE A 511 14.24 17.16 -23.61
N LYS A 512 13.82 17.40 -24.87
CA LYS A 512 14.70 17.84 -25.98
C LYS A 512 15.59 19.06 -25.65
N ASP A 513 15.11 19.99 -24.83
CA ASP A 513 15.81 21.23 -24.49
C ASP A 513 16.68 21.09 -23.22
N LYS A 514 16.59 19.95 -22.54
CA LYS A 514 17.26 19.64 -21.27
C LYS A 514 18.27 18.50 -21.39
N ILE A 515 18.12 17.60 -22.36
CA ILE A 515 18.93 16.39 -22.48
C ILE A 515 20.44 16.65 -22.50
N ASN A 516 20.88 17.76 -23.10
CA ASN A 516 22.31 18.13 -23.14
C ASN A 516 22.89 18.44 -21.75
N ASP A 517 22.05 18.73 -20.76
CA ASP A 517 22.46 19.00 -19.38
C ASP A 517 22.82 17.72 -18.60
N THR A 518 22.60 16.54 -19.19
CA THR A 518 22.96 15.24 -18.61
C THR A 518 24.43 14.85 -18.81
N TRP A 519 25.23 15.71 -19.44
CA TRP A 519 26.67 15.48 -19.64
C TRP A 519 27.46 15.14 -18.35
N PRO A 520 27.10 15.60 -17.13
CA PRO A 520 27.83 15.20 -15.92
C PRO A 520 27.73 13.70 -15.63
N TYR A 521 26.57 13.07 -15.88
CA TYR A 521 26.41 11.61 -15.75
C TYR A 521 27.35 10.88 -16.71
N PHE A 522 27.38 11.32 -17.96
CA PHE A 522 28.24 10.75 -18.99
C PHE A 522 29.72 10.93 -18.61
N PHE A 523 30.14 12.17 -18.34
CA PHE A 523 31.52 12.49 -17.99
C PHE A 523 32.02 11.70 -16.77
N LEU A 524 31.24 11.68 -15.70
CA LEU A 524 31.64 11.01 -14.46
C LEU A 524 31.76 9.49 -14.65
N THR A 525 30.76 8.88 -15.29
CA THR A 525 30.78 7.43 -15.54
C THR A 525 31.90 7.02 -16.47
N LEU A 526 32.09 7.77 -17.58
CA LEU A 526 33.15 7.51 -18.55
C LEU A 526 34.52 7.61 -17.89
N THR A 527 34.76 8.68 -17.13
CA THR A 527 36.04 8.91 -16.44
C THR A 527 36.34 7.78 -15.47
N TRP A 528 35.36 7.38 -14.67
CA TRP A 528 35.58 6.35 -13.67
C TRP A 528 35.82 4.97 -14.30
N LEU A 529 34.99 4.59 -15.28
CA LEU A 529 35.14 3.33 -16.00
C LEU A 529 36.49 3.27 -16.73
N LYS A 530 36.82 4.29 -17.54
CA LYS A 530 38.09 4.37 -18.28
C LYS A 530 39.28 4.19 -17.35
N ARG A 531 39.27 4.85 -16.20
CA ARG A 531 40.36 4.76 -15.22
C ARG A 531 40.50 3.37 -14.61
N PHE A 532 39.41 2.72 -14.24
CA PHE A 532 39.45 1.34 -13.72
C PHE A 532 39.95 0.32 -14.75
N VAL A 533 39.46 0.41 -15.98
CA VAL A 533 39.78 -0.58 -17.01
C VAL A 533 41.18 -0.40 -17.58
N THR A 534 41.81 0.76 -17.40
CA THR A 534 43.21 1.03 -17.83
C THR A 534 44.23 0.94 -16.69
N TYR A 535 43.79 0.73 -15.45
CA TYR A 535 44.66 0.69 -14.28
C TYR A 535 45.55 -0.57 -14.27
N LYS A 536 46.87 -0.38 -14.16
CA LYS A 536 47.88 -1.45 -14.36
C LYS A 536 48.32 -2.12 -13.05
N SER A 537 47.49 -2.08 -12.02
CA SER A 537 47.73 -2.73 -10.74
C SER A 537 46.45 -3.37 -10.21
N ASP A 538 46.56 -4.14 -9.15
CA ASP A 538 45.42 -4.79 -8.48
C ASP A 538 44.43 -3.72 -7.98
N VAL A 539 43.15 -3.96 -8.21
CA VAL A 539 42.05 -3.15 -7.67
C VAL A 539 41.55 -3.80 -6.39
N PRO A 540 40.95 -3.03 -5.45
CA PRO A 540 40.26 -3.64 -4.33
C PRO A 540 39.19 -4.62 -4.83
N ASN A 541 39.07 -5.76 -4.16
CA ASN A 541 38.12 -6.80 -4.52
C ASN A 541 37.79 -7.64 -3.28
N TYR A 542 36.64 -7.36 -2.71
CA TYR A 542 36.16 -7.98 -1.47
C TYR A 542 34.96 -8.89 -1.71
N THR A 543 34.71 -9.23 -2.98
CA THR A 543 33.59 -10.08 -3.39
C THR A 543 33.72 -11.50 -2.80
N PRO A 544 32.61 -12.16 -2.47
CA PRO A 544 32.65 -13.48 -1.85
C PRO A 544 33.20 -14.54 -2.81
N LYS A 545 34.09 -15.39 -2.29
CA LYS A 545 34.63 -16.53 -3.05
C LYS A 545 33.56 -17.58 -3.38
N THR A 546 32.54 -17.69 -2.54
CA THR A 546 31.44 -18.66 -2.67
C THR A 546 30.13 -17.96 -2.33
N ILE A 547 29.11 -18.14 -3.17
CA ILE A 547 27.79 -17.55 -2.99
C ILE A 547 26.81 -18.64 -2.53
N ASN A 548 26.11 -18.37 -1.42
CA ASN A 548 25.05 -19.23 -0.90
C ASN A 548 23.75 -18.99 -1.68
N ASP A 549 23.24 -20.03 -2.36
CA ASP A 549 21.97 -19.95 -3.10
C ASP A 549 20.76 -19.59 -2.19
N GLY A 550 20.85 -19.83 -0.88
CA GLY A 550 19.83 -19.41 0.09
C GLY A 550 19.66 -17.90 0.22
N ASN A 551 20.68 -17.11 -0.15
CA ASN A 551 20.61 -15.64 -0.18
C ASN A 551 19.95 -15.12 -1.46
N TYR A 552 19.82 -15.98 -2.48
CA TYR A 552 19.25 -15.66 -3.78
C TYR A 552 18.20 -16.70 -4.23
N PRO A 553 17.13 -16.90 -3.43
CA PRO A 553 16.24 -18.03 -3.58
C PRO A 553 15.35 -17.97 -4.83
N THR A 554 14.93 -19.16 -5.28
CA THR A 554 13.90 -19.37 -6.28
C THR A 554 12.58 -19.70 -5.61
N LEU A 555 11.54 -18.92 -5.89
CA LEU A 555 10.17 -19.14 -5.42
C LEU A 555 9.38 -19.87 -6.50
N ILE A 556 8.76 -20.99 -6.14
CA ILE A 556 7.85 -21.74 -7.00
C ILE A 556 6.46 -21.62 -6.38
N VAL A 557 5.51 -21.04 -7.11
CA VAL A 557 4.13 -20.86 -6.64
C VAL A 557 3.21 -21.78 -7.42
N TYR A 558 2.55 -22.71 -6.74
CA TYR A 558 1.43 -23.48 -7.28
C TYR A 558 0.12 -22.79 -6.96
N VAL A 559 -0.87 -22.90 -7.85
CA VAL A 559 -2.24 -22.41 -7.60
C VAL A 559 -3.20 -23.58 -7.61
N GLU A 560 -3.98 -23.71 -6.54
CA GLU A 560 -4.91 -24.81 -6.34
C GLU A 560 -6.26 -24.32 -5.79
N GLU A 561 -7.34 -25.01 -6.16
CA GLU A 561 -8.69 -24.89 -5.60
C GLU A 561 -9.01 -26.15 -4.79
N PHE A 562 -9.65 -26.00 -3.62
CA PHE A 562 -10.17 -27.13 -2.87
C PHE A 562 -11.58 -27.48 -3.34
N LEU A 563 -11.78 -28.73 -3.80
CA LEU A 563 -13.09 -29.20 -4.24
C LEU A 563 -13.75 -30.06 -3.15
N GLU A 564 -14.86 -29.58 -2.56
CA GLU A 564 -15.58 -30.30 -1.51
C GLU A 564 -16.08 -31.67 -1.96
N GLU A 565 -16.56 -31.78 -3.20
CA GLU A 565 -17.08 -33.04 -3.76
C GLU A 565 -16.03 -34.16 -3.78
N LEU A 566 -14.75 -33.78 -3.96
CA LEU A 566 -13.62 -34.71 -4.06
C LEU A 566 -12.78 -34.78 -2.78
N GLN A 567 -12.97 -33.85 -1.85
CA GLN A 567 -12.13 -33.65 -0.66
C GLN A 567 -10.64 -33.53 -1.02
N LYS A 568 -10.32 -32.86 -2.12
CA LYS A 568 -8.96 -32.75 -2.68
C LYS A 568 -8.70 -31.38 -3.29
N TYR A 569 -7.44 -30.99 -3.28
CA TYR A 569 -6.93 -29.84 -4.02
C TYR A 569 -6.72 -30.21 -5.49
N VAL A 570 -7.13 -29.32 -6.39
CA VAL A 570 -6.96 -29.45 -7.83
C VAL A 570 -6.27 -28.20 -8.37
N ILE A 571 -5.37 -28.42 -9.32
CA ILE A 571 -4.56 -27.37 -9.95
C ILE A 571 -5.45 -26.39 -10.71
N VAL A 572 -5.18 -25.10 -10.57
CA VAL A 572 -5.77 -24.03 -11.38
C VAL A 572 -4.73 -23.51 -12.38
N PRO A 573 -4.81 -23.90 -13.67
CA PRO A 573 -3.88 -23.43 -14.69
C PRO A 573 -4.17 -21.99 -15.12
N ASN A 574 -3.16 -21.33 -15.71
CA ASN A 574 -3.24 -19.98 -16.28
C ASN A 574 -3.70 -18.89 -15.30
N ALA A 575 -3.49 -19.12 -14.01
CA ALA A 575 -3.78 -18.16 -12.95
C ALA A 575 -2.74 -17.02 -12.94
N ILE A 576 -3.15 -15.83 -12.51
CA ILE A 576 -2.27 -14.69 -12.28
C ILE A 576 -1.90 -14.67 -10.79
N VAL A 577 -0.61 -14.76 -10.51
CA VAL A 577 -0.05 -14.72 -9.16
C VAL A 577 0.57 -13.36 -8.91
N ILE A 578 0.18 -12.72 -7.82
CA ILE A 578 0.81 -11.51 -7.28
C ILE A 578 1.66 -11.90 -6.09
N VAL A 579 2.97 -11.66 -6.18
CA VAL A 579 3.94 -11.85 -5.11
C VAL A 579 4.35 -10.49 -4.57
N HIS A 580 3.79 -10.11 -3.44
CA HIS A 580 3.96 -8.80 -2.81
C HIS A 580 4.88 -8.89 -1.60
N PHE A 581 6.08 -8.35 -1.70
CA PHE A 581 7.00 -8.29 -0.57
C PHE A 581 6.68 -7.09 0.33
N ASN A 582 6.44 -7.37 1.61
CA ASN A 582 6.39 -6.39 2.68
C ASN A 582 5.49 -5.16 2.41
N PRO A 583 4.20 -5.36 2.08
CA PRO A 583 3.27 -4.30 1.66
C PRO A 583 3.07 -3.17 2.67
N ARG A 584 3.26 -3.44 3.97
CA ARG A 584 3.08 -2.45 5.07
C ARG A 584 4.36 -1.68 5.41
N SER A 585 5.47 -1.91 4.70
CA SER A 585 6.75 -1.30 5.04
C SER A 585 6.91 0.10 4.45
N GLY A 586 7.52 0.97 5.25
CA GLY A 586 8.05 2.23 4.77
C GLY A 586 9.24 2.06 3.84
N SER A 587 9.99 0.96 3.91
CA SER A 587 11.24 0.73 3.15
C SER A 587 11.02 -0.03 1.85
N VAL A 588 11.39 -1.32 1.84
CA VAL A 588 11.38 -2.17 0.66
C VAL A 588 9.99 -2.76 0.48
N ASN A 589 9.42 -2.52 -0.69
CA ASN A 589 8.15 -3.09 -1.12
C ASN A 589 8.25 -3.37 -2.62
N HIS A 590 8.03 -4.61 -3.06
CA HIS A 590 8.00 -4.95 -4.48
C HIS A 590 6.77 -5.80 -4.78
N VAL A 591 6.19 -5.56 -5.94
CA VAL A 591 5.11 -6.37 -6.50
C VAL A 591 5.65 -7.06 -7.75
N ILE A 592 5.59 -8.39 -7.75
CA ILE A 592 5.90 -9.21 -8.92
C ILE A 592 4.59 -9.88 -9.36
N ILE A 593 4.20 -9.65 -10.60
CA ILE A 593 3.06 -10.33 -11.22
C ILE A 593 3.60 -11.43 -12.12
N SER A 594 3.03 -12.63 -12.02
CA SER A 594 3.46 -13.78 -12.82
C SER A 594 2.29 -14.71 -13.14
N LYS A 595 2.14 -15.09 -14.41
CA LYS A 595 1.12 -16.03 -14.87
C LYS A 595 1.62 -17.47 -14.72
N THR A 596 0.77 -18.37 -14.23
CA THR A 596 1.08 -19.80 -14.15
C THR A 596 0.97 -20.47 -15.51
N ASN A 597 1.71 -21.56 -15.69
CA ASN A 597 1.63 -22.41 -16.89
C ASN A 597 0.41 -23.35 -16.86
N ASP A 598 0.28 -24.20 -17.87
CA ASP A 598 -0.77 -25.23 -17.97
C ASP A 598 -0.76 -26.26 -16.82
N LYS A 599 0.33 -26.35 -16.07
CA LYS A 599 0.47 -27.19 -14.87
C LYS A 599 0.17 -26.42 -13.58
N GLY A 600 -0.33 -25.18 -13.69
CA GLY A 600 -0.74 -24.29 -12.61
C GLY A 600 0.36 -23.89 -11.64
N PHE A 601 1.59 -23.75 -12.11
CA PHE A 601 2.65 -23.13 -11.32
C PHE A 601 3.44 -22.06 -12.10
N THR A 602 4.10 -21.18 -11.36
CA THR A 602 5.08 -20.22 -11.88
C THR A 602 6.39 -20.26 -11.06
N VAL A 603 7.49 -19.80 -11.67
CA VAL A 603 8.84 -19.77 -11.08
C VAL A 603 9.35 -18.34 -11.10
N ILE A 604 9.71 -17.82 -9.93
CA ILE A 604 10.23 -16.47 -9.75
C ILE A 604 11.61 -16.57 -9.10
N ARG A 605 12.65 -16.13 -9.80
CA ARG A 605 14.04 -16.24 -9.35
C ARG A 605 14.50 -14.96 -8.65
N GLY A 606 15.40 -15.10 -7.69
CA GLY A 606 16.01 -13.96 -7.01
C GLY A 606 15.05 -13.18 -6.11
N VAL A 607 14.05 -13.82 -5.51
CA VAL A 607 13.17 -13.17 -4.51
C VAL A 607 13.93 -12.91 -3.21
N ALA A 608 13.50 -11.97 -2.38
CA ALA A 608 14.08 -11.67 -1.07
C ALA A 608 14.11 -12.94 -0.18
N SER A 609 15.25 -13.20 0.46
CA SER A 609 15.43 -14.30 1.41
C SER A 609 15.04 -13.90 2.83
N SER A 610 14.91 -14.88 3.71
CA SER A 610 14.63 -14.70 5.14
C SER A 610 15.70 -13.94 5.92
N SER A 611 16.85 -13.66 5.30
CA SER A 611 17.89 -12.79 5.86
C SER A 611 17.47 -11.31 5.87
N ILE A 612 16.42 -10.95 5.14
CA ILE A 612 15.86 -9.61 5.07
C ILE A 612 14.59 -9.59 5.93
N THR A 613 14.44 -8.57 6.78
CA THR A 613 13.22 -8.38 7.58
C THR A 613 12.02 -8.08 6.68
N GLY A 614 11.14 -9.06 6.49
CA GLY A 614 9.92 -8.91 5.70
C GLY A 614 9.24 -10.24 5.40
N TYR A 615 8.05 -10.16 4.81
CA TYR A 615 7.24 -11.32 4.45
C TYR A 615 6.65 -11.14 3.06
N TYR A 616 6.43 -12.25 2.36
CA TYR A 616 5.70 -12.29 1.11
C TYR A 616 4.20 -12.53 1.35
N TYR A 617 3.37 -11.74 0.68
CA TYR A 617 1.94 -11.99 0.54
C TYR A 617 1.70 -12.43 -0.90
N ILE A 618 1.20 -13.65 -1.06
CA ILE A 618 1.05 -14.29 -2.37
C ILE A 618 -0.43 -14.49 -2.63
N TYR A 619 -0.94 -13.76 -3.62
CA TYR A 619 -2.34 -13.77 -4.02
C TYR A 619 -2.48 -14.44 -5.38
N ALA A 620 -3.47 -15.32 -5.54
CA ALA A 620 -3.76 -15.98 -6.81
C ALA A 620 -5.15 -15.61 -7.32
N TYR A 621 -5.21 -15.22 -8.59
CA TYR A 621 -6.41 -14.83 -9.30
C TYR A 621 -6.53 -15.61 -10.61
N LYS A 622 -7.73 -15.66 -11.19
CA LYS A 622 -7.90 -16.10 -12.58
C LYS A 622 -8.89 -15.20 -13.29
N ASP A 623 -8.44 -14.63 -14.40
CA ASP A 623 -9.17 -13.72 -15.27
C ASP A 623 -9.18 -14.30 -16.71
N GLU A 624 -9.81 -15.47 -16.87
CA GLU A 624 -9.83 -16.23 -18.13
C GLU A 624 -11.17 -17.00 -18.27
N PRO A 625 -12.07 -16.57 -19.18
CA PRO A 625 -11.90 -15.45 -20.11
C PRO A 625 -11.77 -14.10 -19.38
N SER A 626 -11.04 -13.16 -19.98
CA SER A 626 -10.82 -11.83 -19.38
C SER A 626 -12.02 -10.87 -19.57
N GLU A 627 -13.12 -11.36 -20.15
CA GLU A 627 -14.33 -10.58 -20.34
C GLU A 627 -15.21 -10.61 -19.10
N GLY A 628 -15.45 -9.43 -18.53
CA GLY A 628 -16.21 -9.29 -17.29
C GLY A 628 -15.34 -9.48 -16.05
N PRO A 629 -15.95 -9.66 -14.86
CA PRO A 629 -15.21 -9.78 -13.62
C PRO A 629 -14.43 -11.10 -13.50
N ILE A 630 -13.29 -11.05 -12.81
CA ILE A 630 -12.48 -12.23 -12.46
C ILE A 630 -13.30 -13.46 -11.98
N ASP A 631 -12.87 -14.64 -12.43
CA ASP A 631 -13.52 -15.93 -12.14
C ASP A 631 -13.05 -16.57 -10.82
N TYR A 632 -11.76 -16.38 -10.49
CA TYR A 632 -11.16 -16.87 -9.25
C TYR A 632 -10.47 -15.76 -8.48
N ALA A 633 -10.54 -15.83 -7.15
CA ALA A 633 -9.85 -14.93 -6.24
C ALA A 633 -9.15 -15.69 -5.10
N PRO A 634 -8.24 -15.03 -4.36
CA PRO A 634 -7.53 -15.64 -3.24
C PRO A 634 -8.50 -16.12 -2.17
N ASP A 635 -8.33 -17.37 -1.73
CA ASP A 635 -9.09 -17.95 -0.62
C ASP A 635 -8.43 -17.54 0.71
N MET A 636 -9.25 -17.04 1.63
CA MET A 636 -8.92 -16.71 3.02
C MET A 636 -9.78 -17.52 4.00
N GLY A 637 -10.53 -18.48 3.47
CA GLY A 637 -11.43 -19.36 4.19
C GLY A 637 -10.76 -20.48 4.98
N GLU A 638 -11.58 -21.42 5.45
CA GLU A 638 -11.14 -22.51 6.33
C GLU A 638 -10.17 -23.49 5.64
N THR A 639 -10.32 -23.68 4.33
CA THR A 639 -9.52 -24.62 3.52
C THR A 639 -8.31 -23.99 2.83
N ALA A 640 -8.08 -22.69 3.07
CA ALA A 640 -7.01 -21.95 2.41
C ALA A 640 -5.62 -22.45 2.85
N ARG A 641 -4.71 -22.59 1.89
CA ARG A 641 -3.28 -22.89 2.14
C ARG A 641 -2.55 -21.62 2.59
N PRO A 642 -1.57 -21.75 3.50
CA PRO A 642 -0.80 -20.60 3.98
C PRO A 642 0.06 -20.03 2.85
N SER A 643 -0.37 -18.89 2.31
CA SER A 643 0.31 -18.12 1.26
C SER A 643 0.47 -16.64 1.61
N TYR A 644 0.03 -16.26 2.82
CA TYR A 644 0.18 -14.92 3.39
C TYR A 644 1.28 -14.90 4.45
N ALA A 645 2.02 -13.80 4.53
CA ALA A 645 3.15 -13.64 5.45
C ALA A 645 4.21 -14.78 5.35
N VAL A 646 4.56 -15.17 4.12
CA VAL A 646 5.52 -16.25 3.81
C VAL A 646 6.95 -15.75 3.96
N VAL A 647 7.77 -16.52 4.69
CA VAL A 647 9.23 -16.29 4.83
C VAL A 647 9.98 -17.28 3.96
N VAL A 648 10.76 -16.77 2.99
CA VAL A 648 11.51 -17.60 2.04
C VAL A 648 12.89 -17.93 2.62
N SER A 649 13.02 -19.10 3.24
CA SER A 649 14.25 -19.50 3.95
C SER A 649 15.19 -20.43 3.19
N ASN A 650 14.72 -21.06 2.11
CA ASN A 650 15.48 -22.06 1.34
C ASN A 650 15.83 -21.55 -0.06
N ALA A 651 16.94 -22.04 -0.64
CA ALA A 651 17.38 -21.74 -1.99
C ALA A 651 16.32 -22.03 -3.07
N THR A 652 15.49 -23.04 -2.85
CA THR A 652 14.25 -23.26 -3.61
C THR A 652 13.12 -23.40 -2.59
N TYR A 653 12.12 -22.55 -2.72
CA TYR A 653 10.98 -22.49 -1.81
C TYR A 653 9.71 -22.69 -2.60
N ILE A 654 8.91 -23.68 -2.20
CA ILE A 654 7.64 -24.01 -2.84
C ILE A 654 6.52 -23.52 -1.92
N VAL A 655 5.56 -22.81 -2.50
CA VAL A 655 4.36 -22.34 -1.82
C VAL A 655 3.15 -22.63 -2.69
N THR A 656 2.02 -22.92 -2.06
CA THR A 656 0.75 -23.12 -2.75
C THR A 656 -0.19 -21.99 -2.35
N ALA A 657 -0.64 -21.21 -3.32
CA ALA A 657 -1.67 -20.21 -3.16
C ALA A 657 -3.04 -20.85 -3.44
N SER A 658 -3.98 -20.67 -2.51
CA SER A 658 -5.35 -21.15 -2.68
C SER A 658 -6.20 -20.11 -3.40
N ALA A 659 -6.93 -20.55 -4.42
CA ALA A 659 -7.93 -19.75 -5.10
C ALA A 659 -9.26 -20.49 -5.13
N PHE A 660 -10.37 -19.76 -5.17
CA PHE A 660 -11.71 -20.35 -5.26
C PHE A 660 -12.55 -19.61 -6.28
N LYS A 661 -13.52 -20.31 -6.89
CA LYS A 661 -14.50 -19.69 -7.78
C LYS A 661 -15.34 -18.68 -7.03
N THR A 662 -15.39 -17.46 -7.53
CA THR A 662 -15.96 -16.36 -6.76
C THR A 662 -16.90 -15.48 -7.58
N SER A 663 -17.68 -14.71 -6.85
CA SER A 663 -18.39 -13.53 -7.31
C SER A 663 -17.93 -12.37 -6.43
N SER A 664 -18.00 -11.16 -6.95
CA SER A 664 -17.34 -10.03 -6.31
C SER A 664 -18.34 -8.96 -5.87
N MET A 665 -18.06 -8.32 -4.74
CA MET A 665 -18.79 -7.14 -4.29
C MET A 665 -17.82 -6.02 -3.93
N VAL A 666 -18.03 -4.83 -4.48
CA VAL A 666 -17.23 -3.64 -4.19
C VAL A 666 -18.03 -2.69 -3.31
N LEU A 667 -17.42 -2.34 -2.18
CA LEU A 667 -17.93 -1.39 -1.21
C LEU A 667 -17.11 -0.10 -1.29
N PHE A 668 -17.78 1.02 -1.53
CA PHE A 668 -17.14 2.32 -1.58
C PHE A 668 -17.30 3.04 -0.24
N ASN A 669 -16.44 4.03 0.00
CA ASN A 669 -16.47 4.87 1.20
C ASN A 669 -16.48 4.06 2.52
N VAL A 670 -15.71 2.98 2.58
CA VAL A 670 -15.46 2.24 3.82
C VAL A 670 -14.48 3.03 4.68
N ILE A 671 -15.04 3.89 5.52
CA ILE A 671 -14.34 4.78 6.45
C ILE A 671 -14.89 4.60 7.87
N ASP A 672 -14.21 5.13 8.87
CA ASP A 672 -14.86 5.42 10.14
C ASP A 672 -15.66 6.75 10.01
N PRO A 673 -17.00 6.75 10.13
CA PRO A 673 -17.81 7.96 9.95
C PRO A 673 -17.65 8.99 11.09
N GLU A 674 -17.00 8.64 12.20
CA GLU A 674 -16.73 9.55 13.32
C GLU A 674 -15.39 10.29 13.14
N THR A 675 -14.41 9.64 12.50
CA THR A 675 -13.08 10.23 12.24
C THR A 675 -12.83 10.57 10.76
N MET A 676 -13.72 10.13 9.87
CA MET A 676 -13.66 10.27 8.41
C MET A 676 -12.36 9.74 7.79
N LYS A 677 -11.76 8.71 8.40
CA LYS A 677 -10.54 8.07 7.92
C LYS A 677 -10.84 6.72 7.25
N PRO A 678 -10.25 6.42 6.09
CA PRO A 678 -10.19 5.05 5.59
C PRO A 678 -9.43 4.16 6.57
N LEU A 679 -9.85 2.90 6.69
CA LEU A 679 -9.22 1.93 7.56
C LEU A 679 -9.29 0.53 6.92
N ILE A 680 -8.49 -0.40 7.44
CA ILE A 680 -8.57 -1.82 7.08
C ILE A 680 -9.56 -2.47 8.06
N PRO A 681 -10.79 -2.81 7.64
CA PRO A 681 -11.76 -3.44 8.53
C PRO A 681 -11.50 -4.93 8.69
N ASP A 682 -11.84 -5.46 9.87
CA ASP A 682 -12.13 -6.88 10.02
C ASP A 682 -13.54 -7.16 9.49
N ILE A 683 -13.71 -8.29 8.81
CA ILE A 683 -14.96 -8.60 8.10
C ILE A 683 -15.43 -9.99 8.50
N LEU A 684 -16.73 -10.08 8.78
CA LEU A 684 -17.43 -11.33 9.05
C LEU A 684 -18.51 -11.53 7.99
N ILE A 685 -18.38 -12.60 7.22
CA ILE A 685 -19.33 -13.02 6.18
C ILE A 685 -20.07 -14.24 6.71
N ILE A 686 -21.40 -14.16 6.72
CA ILE A 686 -22.28 -15.14 7.35
C ILE A 686 -23.34 -15.55 6.36
N ASN A 687 -23.65 -16.85 6.23
CA ASN A 687 -24.83 -17.25 5.49
C ASN A 687 -26.09 -16.75 6.21
N HIS A 688 -26.95 -16.05 5.46
CA HIS A 688 -28.14 -15.40 5.98
C HIS A 688 -29.13 -16.39 6.60
N ASN A 689 -29.25 -17.61 6.08
CA ASN A 689 -30.27 -18.57 6.53
C ASN A 689 -29.80 -19.39 7.74
N THR A 690 -28.58 -19.93 7.66
CA THR A 690 -28.01 -20.86 8.65
C THR A 690 -27.26 -20.14 9.77
N LYS A 691 -26.86 -18.89 9.55
CA LYS A 691 -26.00 -18.08 10.44
C LYS A 691 -24.60 -18.67 10.68
N ASN A 692 -24.16 -19.58 9.83
CA ASN A 692 -22.79 -20.09 9.81
C ASN A 692 -21.87 -19.15 9.03
N GLY A 693 -20.59 -19.08 9.43
CA GLY A 693 -19.57 -18.30 8.71
C GLY A 693 -19.30 -18.85 7.31
N ALA A 694 -18.89 -17.98 6.39
CA ALA A 694 -18.49 -18.39 5.05
C ALA A 694 -17.23 -19.28 5.12
N LYS A 695 -17.30 -20.46 4.48
CA LYS A 695 -16.13 -21.35 4.34
C LYS A 695 -15.12 -20.84 3.32
N TYR A 696 -15.61 -20.23 2.24
CA TYR A 696 -14.81 -19.64 1.16
C TYR A 696 -15.12 -18.16 1.08
N PHE A 697 -14.10 -17.34 1.27
CA PHE A 697 -14.20 -15.91 1.10
C PHE A 697 -12.79 -15.35 0.85
N GLY A 698 -12.74 -14.13 0.34
CA GLY A 698 -11.49 -13.39 0.24
C GLY A 698 -11.74 -11.90 0.34
N LEU A 699 -10.67 -11.15 0.60
CA LEU A 699 -10.71 -9.70 0.79
C LEU A 699 -9.61 -9.04 -0.03
N CYS A 700 -9.90 -7.86 -0.55
CA CYS A 700 -8.90 -7.02 -1.21
C CYS A 700 -9.17 -5.55 -0.87
N PHE A 701 -8.11 -4.83 -0.52
CA PHE A 701 -8.17 -3.44 -0.09
C PHE A 701 -7.57 -2.55 -1.17
N ASP A 702 -8.14 -1.38 -1.37
CA ASP A 702 -7.63 -0.40 -2.33
C ASP A 702 -6.59 0.52 -1.68
N TYR A 703 -5.48 0.75 -2.36
CA TYR A 703 -4.39 1.61 -1.91
C TYR A 703 -3.55 2.06 -3.10
N SER A 704 -2.86 3.20 -2.95
CA SER A 704 -1.92 3.71 -3.96
C SER A 704 -0.49 3.19 -3.72
N TRP A 705 0.38 3.32 -4.74
CA TRP A 705 1.82 3.01 -4.65
C TRP A 705 2.19 1.60 -4.18
N ASN A 706 1.26 0.64 -4.32
CA ASN A 706 1.41 -0.72 -3.81
C ASN A 706 1.80 -0.80 -2.32
N THR A 707 1.60 0.27 -1.54
CA THR A 707 2.02 0.38 -0.14
C THR A 707 0.79 0.55 0.72
N ILE A 708 0.74 -0.14 1.85
CA ILE A 708 -0.35 -0.03 2.82
C ILE A 708 0.13 0.87 3.97
N SER A 709 -0.30 2.13 3.96
CA SER A 709 -0.10 3.09 5.04
C SER A 709 -1.35 3.97 5.21
N PRO A 710 -1.47 4.72 6.32
CA PRO A 710 -2.57 5.68 6.50
C PRO A 710 -2.68 6.74 5.39
N GLN A 711 -1.60 7.01 4.64
CA GLN A 711 -1.57 7.99 3.56
C GLN A 711 -1.91 7.40 2.18
N THR A 712 -1.78 6.09 2.00
CA THR A 712 -1.99 5.42 0.72
C THR A 712 -3.28 4.61 0.67
N ILE A 713 -3.82 4.23 1.83
CA ILE A 713 -5.08 3.51 1.93
C ILE A 713 -6.22 4.34 1.34
N ARG A 714 -7.05 3.70 0.52
CA ARG A 714 -8.23 4.29 -0.10
C ARG A 714 -9.48 3.67 0.51
N ALA A 715 -10.59 4.41 0.50
CA ALA A 715 -11.84 3.99 1.14
C ALA A 715 -12.64 2.94 0.36
N ASN A 716 -12.00 2.03 -0.37
CA ASN A 716 -12.70 1.00 -1.15
C ASN A 716 -12.25 -0.40 -0.73
N VAL A 717 -13.22 -1.30 -0.58
CA VAL A 717 -12.99 -2.68 -0.18
C VAL A 717 -13.73 -3.60 -1.13
N MET A 718 -13.05 -4.64 -1.59
CA MET A 718 -13.63 -5.68 -2.43
C MET A 718 -13.73 -6.98 -1.64
N LEU A 719 -14.92 -7.58 -1.67
CA LEU A 719 -15.21 -8.88 -1.07
C LEU A 719 -15.36 -9.92 -2.18
N TYR A 720 -14.71 -11.06 -2.00
CA TYR A 720 -14.88 -12.25 -2.83
C TYR A 720 -15.78 -13.22 -2.08
N LEU A 721 -16.92 -13.57 -2.69
CA LEU A 721 -17.98 -14.37 -2.09
C LEU A 721 -18.27 -15.59 -2.98
N SER A 722 -18.42 -16.76 -2.37
CA SER A 722 -18.88 -17.93 -3.12
C SER A 722 -20.30 -17.70 -3.66
N TYR A 723 -20.49 -17.93 -4.95
CA TYR A 723 -21.81 -17.87 -5.61
C TYR A 723 -22.52 -19.22 -5.65
N ASP A 724 -21.83 -20.34 -5.33
CA ASP A 724 -22.33 -21.69 -5.53
C ASP A 724 -23.25 -22.12 -4.37
N PRO A 725 -24.56 -22.33 -4.61
CA PRO A 725 -25.48 -22.79 -3.57
C PRO A 725 -25.19 -24.21 -3.06
N ARG A 726 -24.34 -24.99 -3.75
CA ARG A 726 -23.95 -26.36 -3.34
C ARG A 726 -22.85 -26.37 -2.28
N ALA A 727 -22.07 -25.29 -2.17
CA ALA A 727 -20.98 -25.20 -1.21
C ALA A 727 -21.52 -24.80 0.17
N GLU A 728 -21.86 -25.75 1.05
CA GLU A 728 -22.46 -25.43 2.36
C GLU A 728 -21.56 -24.52 3.22
N PRO A 729 -22.06 -23.42 3.81
CA PRO A 729 -23.48 -23.06 3.96
C PRO A 729 -24.09 -22.28 2.77
N GLY A 730 -23.31 -21.96 1.74
CA GLY A 730 -23.74 -21.32 0.48
C GLY A 730 -24.17 -19.86 0.63
N PRO A 731 -24.52 -19.15 -0.45
CA PRO A 731 -25.30 -17.90 -0.39
C PRO A 731 -26.74 -18.14 0.12
N PRO A 732 -27.50 -17.09 0.50
CA PRO A 732 -27.13 -15.67 0.49
C PRO A 732 -26.33 -15.23 1.72
N TRP A 733 -25.63 -14.10 1.63
CA TRP A 733 -24.66 -13.62 2.60
C TRP A 733 -25.11 -12.36 3.35
N ASP A 734 -25.00 -12.37 4.68
CA ASP A 734 -24.96 -11.19 5.54
C ASP A 734 -23.49 -10.79 5.76
N ILE A 735 -23.19 -9.49 5.73
CA ILE A 735 -21.83 -8.97 5.93
C ILE A 735 -21.82 -8.01 7.12
N VAL A 736 -20.86 -8.20 8.01
CA VAL A 736 -20.63 -7.34 9.16
C VAL A 736 -19.16 -6.92 9.19
N MET A 737 -18.91 -5.63 9.36
CA MET A 737 -17.56 -5.07 9.41
C MET A 737 -17.26 -4.44 10.76
N TYR A 738 -15.99 -4.51 11.16
CA TYR A 738 -15.45 -3.97 12.39
C TYR A 738 -14.20 -3.15 12.09
N PRO A 739 -13.91 -2.10 12.87
CA PRO A 739 -12.57 -1.53 12.89
C PRO A 739 -11.57 -2.57 13.47
N GLU A 740 -10.34 -2.66 12.92
CA GLU A 740 -9.29 -3.66 13.29
C GLU A 740 -9.07 -3.84 14.80
N LEU A 741 -9.26 -2.79 15.61
CA LEU A 741 -9.02 -2.80 17.06
C LEU A 741 -10.30 -2.65 17.90
N SER A 742 -11.48 -2.81 17.31
CA SER A 742 -12.75 -2.62 17.99
C SER A 742 -13.76 -3.70 17.66
N ARG A 743 -14.52 -4.15 18.68
CA ARG A 743 -15.65 -5.05 18.49
C ARG A 743 -16.97 -4.32 18.16
N ASN A 744 -16.92 -2.99 18.03
CA ASN A 744 -18.09 -2.19 17.67
C ASN A 744 -18.33 -2.28 16.16
N HIS A 745 -19.52 -2.72 15.77
CA HIS A 745 -19.90 -2.83 14.37
C HIS A 745 -19.78 -1.46 13.65
N LEU A 746 -19.09 -1.48 12.51
CA LEU A 746 -18.91 -0.34 11.63
C LEU A 746 -19.98 -0.30 10.55
N ILE A 747 -20.13 -1.42 9.83
CA ILE A 747 -21.11 -1.60 8.75
C ILE A 747 -21.84 -2.92 8.98
N ILE A 748 -23.15 -2.93 8.71
CA ILE A 748 -23.99 -4.13 8.71
C ILE A 748 -24.78 -4.14 7.40
N LEU A 749 -24.71 -5.23 6.65
CA LEU A 749 -25.32 -5.40 5.35
C LEU A 749 -26.10 -6.72 5.33
N THR A 750 -27.43 -6.63 5.25
CA THR A 750 -28.36 -7.77 5.27
C THR A 750 -29.29 -7.80 4.05
N ASN A 751 -29.14 -6.86 3.12
CA ASN A 751 -30.00 -6.69 1.94
C ASN A 751 -31.48 -6.66 2.34
N GLU A 752 -31.83 -5.75 3.24
CA GLU A 752 -33.17 -5.66 3.82
C GLU A 752 -33.65 -6.96 4.50
N GLY A 753 -32.74 -7.78 5.02
CA GLY A 753 -33.07 -9.06 5.67
C GLY A 753 -33.29 -10.21 4.68
N LYS A 754 -32.69 -10.16 3.49
CA LYS A 754 -32.71 -11.26 2.49
C LYS A 754 -31.34 -11.89 2.27
N GLY A 755 -30.28 -11.22 2.70
CA GLY A 755 -28.89 -11.52 2.34
C GLY A 755 -28.55 -11.16 0.89
N TYR A 756 -27.26 -10.98 0.60
CA TYR A 756 -26.75 -10.72 -0.74
C TYR A 756 -26.41 -12.01 -1.47
N TRP A 757 -26.85 -12.15 -2.71
CA TRP A 757 -26.45 -13.25 -3.59
C TRP A 757 -26.01 -12.67 -4.94
N VAL A 758 -24.69 -12.65 -5.15
CA VAL A 758 -24.07 -12.23 -6.40
C VAL A 758 -23.87 -13.49 -7.25
N LYS A 759 -24.28 -13.46 -8.52
CA LYS A 759 -24.21 -14.66 -9.37
C LYS A 759 -22.82 -14.83 -9.98
N LYS A 760 -22.59 -15.99 -10.59
CA LYS A 760 -21.37 -16.24 -11.36
C LYS A 760 -21.21 -15.18 -12.46
N GLY A 761 -20.01 -14.63 -12.60
CA GLY A 761 -19.67 -13.61 -13.59
C GLY A 761 -20.29 -12.24 -13.32
N GLU A 762 -20.84 -12.01 -12.12
CA GLU A 762 -21.34 -10.71 -11.70
C GLU A 762 -20.39 -10.07 -10.67
N GLN A 763 -20.23 -8.75 -10.78
CA GLN A 763 -19.60 -7.90 -9.77
C GLN A 763 -20.61 -6.88 -9.28
N LEU A 764 -20.99 -6.97 -8.00
CA LEU A 764 -21.93 -6.06 -7.37
C LEU A 764 -21.21 -4.78 -6.91
N LEU A 765 -21.43 -3.68 -7.61
CA LEU A 765 -20.95 -2.35 -7.21
C LEU A 765 -22.00 -1.68 -6.31
N MET A 766 -21.66 -1.44 -5.05
CA MET A 766 -22.58 -0.83 -4.09
C MET A 766 -22.66 0.69 -4.26
N TYR A 767 -23.37 1.17 -5.27
CA TYR A 767 -23.47 2.61 -5.54
C TYR A 767 -24.02 3.39 -4.35
N CYS A 768 -23.49 4.60 -4.14
CA CYS A 768 -23.88 5.50 -3.04
C CYS A 768 -23.83 4.80 -1.66
N SER A 769 -22.78 4.01 -1.41
CA SER A 769 -22.70 3.09 -0.28
C SER A 769 -23.00 3.70 1.10
N PRO A 770 -22.59 4.95 1.44
CA PRO A 770 -22.93 5.56 2.73
C PRO A 770 -24.44 5.58 3.04
N LEU A 771 -25.28 5.82 2.02
CA LEU A 771 -26.74 5.81 2.20
C LEU A 771 -27.26 4.38 2.48
N ILE A 772 -26.62 3.37 1.88
CA ILE A 772 -26.97 1.96 2.10
C ILE A 772 -26.55 1.54 3.51
N TYR A 773 -25.35 1.92 3.96
CA TYR A 773 -24.86 1.64 5.32
C TYR A 773 -25.78 2.24 6.38
N ALA A 774 -26.15 3.52 6.20
CA ALA A 774 -27.10 4.21 7.06
C ALA A 774 -28.47 3.50 7.08
N LYS A 775 -29.03 3.20 5.89
CA LYS A 775 -30.33 2.54 5.76
C LYS A 775 -30.38 1.19 6.45
N GLU A 776 -29.38 0.34 6.24
CA GLU A 776 -29.32 -0.99 6.86
C GLU A 776 -29.19 -0.90 8.38
N MET A 777 -28.34 0.00 8.90
CA MET A 777 -28.20 0.22 10.35
C MET A 777 -29.47 0.80 10.99
N ILE A 778 -30.14 1.76 10.33
CA ILE A 778 -31.41 2.32 10.79
C ILE A 778 -32.46 1.21 10.87
N LYS A 779 -32.54 0.34 9.84
CA LYS A 779 -33.48 -0.76 9.81
C LYS A 779 -33.25 -1.74 10.97
N VAL A 780 -32.01 -2.20 11.16
CA VAL A 780 -31.65 -3.12 12.25
C VAL A 780 -31.92 -2.48 13.62
N SER A 781 -31.69 -1.17 13.75
CA SER A 781 -31.97 -0.43 14.98
C SER A 781 -33.46 -0.30 15.25
N TYR A 782 -34.27 -0.03 14.22
CA TYR A 782 -35.72 0.15 14.34
C TYR A 782 -36.41 -1.06 14.97
N GLU A 783 -36.12 -2.27 14.48
CA GLU A 783 -36.74 -3.50 14.98
C GLU A 783 -36.45 -3.74 16.46
N ASN A 784 -35.24 -3.38 16.90
CA ASN A 784 -34.82 -3.53 18.29
C ASN A 784 -35.31 -2.38 19.18
N LEU A 785 -35.42 -1.18 18.62
CA LEU A 785 -35.92 0.01 19.31
C LEU A 785 -37.42 -0.12 19.59
N GLU A 786 -38.20 -0.60 18.63
CA GLU A 786 -39.63 -0.89 18.81
C GLU A 786 -39.86 -1.95 19.89
N LYS A 787 -39.02 -3.01 19.92
CA LYS A 787 -39.04 -3.99 21.01
C LYS A 787 -38.72 -3.32 22.35
N ALA A 788 -37.68 -2.51 22.43
CA ALA A 788 -37.31 -1.80 23.66
C ALA A 788 -38.45 -0.88 24.16
N ARG A 789 -39.07 -0.11 23.26
CA ARG A 789 -40.24 0.76 23.56
C ARG A 789 -41.43 -0.05 24.04
N LYS A 790 -41.78 -1.14 23.36
CA LYS A 790 -42.89 -2.04 23.74
C LYS A 790 -42.71 -2.59 25.17
N TYR A 791 -41.48 -2.94 25.54
CA TYR A 791 -41.14 -3.45 26.86
C TYR A 791 -40.70 -2.35 27.85
N LYS A 792 -40.89 -1.07 27.50
CA LYS A 792 -40.60 0.11 28.34
C LYS A 792 -39.17 0.15 28.88
N VAL A 793 -38.20 -0.33 28.09
CA VAL A 793 -36.78 -0.15 28.40
C VAL A 793 -36.41 1.31 28.16
N PHE A 794 -35.68 1.90 29.09
CA PHE A 794 -35.22 3.28 28.95
C PHE A 794 -34.16 3.39 27.85
N THR A 795 -34.46 4.18 26.81
CA THR A 795 -33.65 4.34 25.60
C THR A 795 -32.80 5.61 25.59
N GLY A 796 -32.96 6.51 26.56
CA GLY A 796 -32.10 7.69 26.73
C GLY A 796 -32.02 8.56 25.47
N ALA A 797 -30.79 8.82 24.98
CA ALA A 797 -30.53 9.62 23.79
C ALA A 797 -30.72 8.86 22.46
N VAL A 798 -30.96 7.54 22.50
CA VAL A 798 -31.06 6.69 21.30
C VAL A 798 -32.18 7.15 20.37
N ASP A 799 -33.34 7.53 20.90
CA ASP A 799 -34.47 8.00 20.09
C ASP A 799 -34.08 9.25 19.29
N LYS A 800 -33.37 10.20 19.91
CA LYS A 800 -32.90 11.42 19.25
C LYS A 800 -31.90 11.12 18.13
N TYR A 801 -30.93 10.24 18.38
CA TYR A 801 -29.96 9.87 17.35
C TYR A 801 -30.60 9.09 16.20
N TYR A 802 -31.59 8.24 16.50
CA TYR A 802 -32.38 7.54 15.48
C TYR A 802 -33.18 8.51 14.60
N GLU A 803 -33.83 9.52 15.21
CA GLU A 803 -34.54 10.56 14.47
C GLU A 803 -33.60 11.39 13.59
N LEU A 804 -32.45 11.81 14.10
CA LEU A 804 -31.43 12.52 13.32
C LEU A 804 -30.90 11.66 12.16
N ALA A 805 -30.60 10.39 12.41
CA ALA A 805 -30.15 9.46 11.37
C ALA A 805 -31.18 9.35 10.23
N THR A 806 -32.47 9.22 10.58
CA THR A 806 -33.56 9.12 9.61
C THR A 806 -33.74 10.41 8.83
N HIS A 807 -33.73 11.56 9.51
CA HIS A 807 -33.85 12.88 8.88
C HIS A 807 -32.74 13.13 7.85
N TYR A 808 -31.47 12.93 8.23
CA TYR A 808 -30.35 13.11 7.29
C TYR A 808 -30.35 12.09 6.15
N LEU A 809 -30.87 10.87 6.37
CA LEU A 809 -31.02 9.90 5.28
C LEU A 809 -32.05 10.37 4.24
N GLU A 810 -33.17 10.95 4.69
CA GLU A 810 -34.19 11.52 3.80
C GLU A 810 -33.65 12.69 2.98
N GLU A 811 -32.91 13.61 3.62
CA GLU A 811 -32.24 14.70 2.93
C GLU A 811 -31.17 14.20 1.94
N ALA A 812 -30.41 13.17 2.30
CA ALA A 812 -29.44 12.55 1.42
C ALA A 812 -30.11 11.98 0.16
N TYR A 813 -31.26 11.31 0.31
CA TYR A 813 -32.05 10.83 -0.83
C TYR A 813 -32.62 11.97 -1.66
N GLU A 814 -33.01 13.09 -1.05
CA GLU A 814 -33.48 14.26 -1.78
C GLU A 814 -32.34 14.91 -2.60
N ALA A 815 -31.17 15.08 -2.00
CA ALA A 815 -29.97 15.53 -2.71
C ALA A 815 -29.63 14.59 -3.88
N LEU A 816 -29.74 13.27 -3.69
CA LEU A 816 -29.51 12.29 -4.75
C LEU A 816 -30.53 12.41 -5.88
N ARG A 817 -31.83 12.59 -5.57
CA ARG A 817 -32.89 12.86 -6.57
C ARG A 817 -32.61 14.13 -7.36
N ASN A 818 -32.06 15.15 -6.69
CA ASN A 818 -31.65 16.41 -7.31
C ASN A 818 -30.27 16.34 -8.01
N LYS A 819 -29.65 15.15 -8.08
CA LYS A 819 -28.33 14.92 -8.70
C LYS A 819 -27.21 15.74 -8.04
N ASN A 820 -27.36 16.08 -6.77
CA ASN A 820 -26.29 16.64 -5.95
C ASN A 820 -25.59 15.50 -5.20
N TYR A 821 -24.76 14.76 -5.94
CA TYR A 821 -24.09 13.56 -5.44
C TYR A 821 -23.14 13.86 -4.28
N ARG A 822 -22.44 15.00 -4.30
CA ARG A 822 -21.52 15.38 -3.22
C ARG A 822 -22.27 15.55 -1.90
N LYS A 823 -23.35 16.33 -1.91
CA LYS A 823 -24.22 16.53 -0.74
C LYS A 823 -24.88 15.22 -0.31
N ALA A 824 -25.37 14.41 -1.25
CA ALA A 824 -25.99 13.13 -0.94
C ALA A 824 -25.02 12.19 -0.20
N LEU A 825 -23.77 12.05 -0.68
CA LEU A 825 -22.77 11.20 -0.03
C LEU A 825 -22.36 11.76 1.34
N ALA A 826 -22.18 13.07 1.49
CA ALA A 826 -21.84 13.69 2.76
C ALA A 826 -22.95 13.47 3.81
N LEU A 827 -24.20 13.80 3.48
CA LEU A 827 -25.35 13.59 4.37
C LEU A 827 -25.59 12.10 4.65
N GLY A 828 -25.33 11.23 3.67
CA GLY A 828 -25.36 9.77 3.87
C GLY A 828 -24.36 9.31 4.93
N THR A 829 -23.14 9.85 4.93
CA THR A 829 -22.13 9.56 5.97
C THR A 829 -22.53 10.12 7.33
N VAL A 830 -23.10 11.34 7.39
CA VAL A 830 -23.64 11.93 8.64
C VAL A 830 -24.76 11.05 9.20
N SER A 831 -25.71 10.64 8.36
CA SER A 831 -26.78 9.72 8.71
C SER A 831 -26.23 8.39 9.23
N TRP A 832 -25.23 7.82 8.55
CA TRP A 832 -24.57 6.59 8.98
C TRP A 832 -23.91 6.74 10.35
N SER A 833 -23.23 7.86 10.62
CA SER A 833 -22.65 8.15 11.93
C SER A 833 -23.69 8.10 13.05
N TYR A 834 -24.80 8.84 12.89
CA TYR A 834 -25.90 8.82 13.86
C TYR A 834 -26.58 7.45 13.97
N ALA A 835 -26.78 6.75 12.86
CA ALA A 835 -27.35 5.40 12.84
C ALA A 835 -26.47 4.41 13.61
N ARG A 836 -25.15 4.51 13.45
CA ARG A 836 -24.18 3.69 14.17
C ARG A 836 -24.20 3.99 15.67
N ILE A 837 -24.20 5.26 16.08
CA ILE A 837 -24.29 5.65 17.49
C ILE A 837 -25.58 5.09 18.11
N ALA A 838 -26.73 5.31 17.46
CA ALA A 838 -28.02 4.80 17.92
C ALA A 838 -28.01 3.27 18.06
N TYR A 839 -27.44 2.57 17.07
CA TYR A 839 -27.32 1.11 17.07
C TYR A 839 -26.44 0.59 18.23
N LEU A 840 -25.25 1.18 18.43
CA LEU A 840 -24.29 0.74 19.44
C LEU A 840 -24.84 0.98 20.86
N ASP A 841 -25.43 2.15 21.10
CA ASP A 841 -26.04 2.49 22.39
C ASP A 841 -27.24 1.58 22.67
N LEU A 842 -28.12 1.36 21.67
CA LEU A 842 -29.25 0.44 21.80
C LEU A 842 -28.79 -0.99 22.11
N ARG A 843 -27.78 -1.49 21.39
CA ARG A 843 -27.20 -2.80 21.64
C ARG A 843 -26.63 -2.91 23.05
N GLY A 844 -25.93 -1.87 23.52
CA GLY A 844 -25.43 -1.78 24.89
C GLY A 844 -26.55 -1.90 25.91
N ILE A 845 -27.60 -1.09 25.78
CA ILE A 845 -28.78 -1.12 26.66
C ILE A 845 -29.44 -2.51 26.69
N LEU A 846 -29.61 -3.15 25.53
CA LEU A 846 -30.21 -4.49 25.44
C LEU A 846 -29.33 -5.56 26.07
N MET A 847 -28.01 -5.45 25.90
CA MET A 847 -27.03 -6.36 26.49
C MET A 847 -26.97 -6.19 28.01
N ASP A 848 -26.91 -4.97 28.52
CA ASP A 848 -26.93 -4.66 29.96
C ASP A 848 -28.23 -5.13 30.61
N THR A 849 -29.35 -4.92 29.93
CA THR A 849 -30.66 -5.45 30.34
C THR A 849 -30.62 -6.98 30.39
N SER A 850 -30.00 -7.65 29.42
CA SER A 850 -29.87 -9.12 29.41
C SER A 850 -28.95 -9.65 30.51
N ILE A 851 -27.80 -9.01 30.75
CA ILE A 851 -26.81 -9.40 31.76
C ILE A 851 -27.35 -9.18 33.18
N SER A 852 -28.10 -8.10 33.42
CA SER A 852 -28.70 -7.86 34.74
C SER A 852 -29.67 -8.98 35.15
N ALA A 853 -30.45 -9.52 34.19
CA ALA A 853 -31.31 -10.67 34.45
C ALA A 853 -30.53 -11.94 34.84
N ILE A 854 -29.40 -12.20 34.18
CA ILE A 854 -28.46 -13.29 34.52
C ILE A 854 -27.96 -13.13 35.97
N PHE A 855 -27.58 -11.90 36.35
CA PHE A 855 -27.10 -11.61 37.70
C PHE A 855 -28.19 -11.79 38.78
N PHE A 856 -29.42 -11.31 38.53
CA PHE A 856 -30.54 -11.50 39.47
C PHE A 856 -30.95 -12.97 39.62
N LEU A 857 -30.93 -13.75 38.52
CA LEU A 857 -31.19 -15.19 38.58
C LEU A 857 -30.10 -15.93 39.37
N LEU A 858 -28.83 -15.50 39.28
CA LEU A 858 -27.74 -16.06 40.08
C LEU A 858 -27.92 -15.75 41.58
N LEU A 859 -28.31 -14.51 41.91
CA LEU A 859 -28.59 -14.09 43.29
C LEU A 859 -29.80 -14.83 43.90
N ALA A 860 -30.75 -15.29 43.09
CA ALA A 860 -31.88 -16.07 43.59
C ALA A 860 -31.47 -17.35 44.32
N ILE A 861 -30.28 -17.92 44.05
CA ILE A 861 -29.78 -19.14 44.69
C ILE A 861 -29.53 -18.95 46.19
N PRO A 862 -28.63 -18.05 46.64
CA PRO A 862 -28.41 -17.81 48.07
C PRO A 862 -29.67 -17.27 48.76
N PHE A 863 -30.49 -16.46 48.09
CA PHE A 863 -31.74 -15.95 48.68
C PHE A 863 -32.80 -17.04 48.85
N ALA A 864 -32.95 -17.97 47.90
CA ALA A 864 -33.86 -19.10 48.05
C ALA A 864 -33.46 -20.00 49.23
N TYR A 865 -32.15 -20.21 49.44
CA TYR A 865 -31.65 -20.90 50.63
C TYR A 865 -32.01 -20.16 51.93
N LEU A 866 -31.83 -18.83 51.95
CA LEU A 866 -32.18 -18.00 53.10
C LEU A 866 -33.69 -17.97 53.36
N ILE A 867 -34.52 -17.91 52.33
CA ILE A 867 -35.99 -17.97 52.43
C ILE A 867 -36.44 -19.32 52.97
N GLU A 868 -35.88 -20.44 52.47
CA GLU A 868 -36.14 -21.77 53.03
C GLU A 868 -35.78 -21.82 54.52
N SER A 869 -34.62 -21.28 54.87
CA SER A 869 -34.10 -21.27 56.24
C SER A 869 -34.87 -20.31 57.17
N LEU A 870 -35.51 -19.25 56.63
CA LEU A 870 -36.27 -18.26 57.40
C LEU A 870 -37.74 -18.68 57.59
N LEU A 871 -38.38 -19.21 56.55
CA LEU A 871 -39.82 -19.49 56.53
C LEU A 871 -40.18 -20.93 56.91
N PHE A 872 -39.36 -21.93 56.55
CA PHE A 872 -39.74 -23.34 56.68
C PHE A 872 -38.82 -24.14 57.61
N GLU A 873 -37.51 -24.14 57.38
CA GLU A 873 -36.51 -24.90 58.15
C GLU A 873 -36.78 -26.42 58.12
N PHE A 874 -36.90 -26.99 56.92
CA PHE A 874 -37.21 -28.42 56.79
C PHE A 874 -36.00 -29.28 57.19
N GLU A 875 -36.19 -30.20 58.14
CA GLU A 875 -35.15 -31.18 58.54
C GLU A 875 -34.87 -32.22 57.43
N SER A 876 -35.87 -32.51 56.59
CA SER A 876 -35.72 -33.42 55.46
C SER A 876 -35.01 -32.72 54.30
N LEU A 877 -33.85 -33.25 53.92
CA LEU A 877 -33.07 -32.75 52.77
C LEU A 877 -33.92 -32.68 51.49
N ARG A 878 -34.79 -33.66 51.24
CA ARG A 878 -35.68 -33.68 50.07
C ARG A 878 -36.64 -32.49 50.07
N LYS A 879 -37.26 -32.19 51.21
CA LYS A 879 -38.19 -31.06 51.36
C LYS A 879 -37.46 -29.72 51.26
N LYS A 880 -36.25 -29.63 51.82
CA LYS A 880 -35.39 -28.46 51.75
C LYS A 880 -34.97 -28.14 50.31
N VAL A 881 -34.44 -29.12 49.59
CA VAL A 881 -34.09 -28.98 48.16
C VAL A 881 -35.32 -28.61 47.33
N LEU A 882 -36.44 -29.31 47.51
CA LEU A 882 -37.68 -29.02 46.80
C LEU A 882 -38.15 -27.56 47.01
N THR A 883 -38.06 -27.06 48.24
CA THR A 883 -38.51 -25.70 48.59
C THR A 883 -37.58 -24.63 48.00
N ILE A 884 -36.27 -24.87 48.02
CA ILE A 884 -35.28 -23.99 47.37
C ILE A 884 -35.55 -23.97 45.86
N THR A 885 -35.74 -25.14 45.23
CA THR A 885 -36.06 -25.24 43.80
C THR A 885 -37.36 -24.50 43.45
N LEU A 886 -38.43 -24.71 44.21
CA LEU A 886 -39.70 -24.00 44.00
C LEU A 886 -39.58 -22.49 44.21
N THR A 887 -38.75 -22.05 45.16
CA THR A 887 -38.50 -20.62 45.40
C THR A 887 -37.71 -19.99 44.25
N ILE A 888 -36.71 -20.69 43.71
CA ILE A 888 -35.96 -20.25 42.52
C ILE A 888 -36.88 -20.19 41.30
N ILE A 889 -37.73 -21.21 41.09
CA ILE A 889 -38.73 -21.22 40.01
C ILE A 889 -39.69 -20.03 40.18
N GLY A 890 -40.20 -19.80 41.39
CA GLY A 890 -41.06 -18.65 41.70
C GLY A 890 -40.37 -17.31 41.42
N ALA A 891 -39.10 -17.16 41.81
CA ALA A 891 -38.30 -15.97 41.52
C ALA A 891 -38.05 -15.81 40.01
N ALA A 892 -37.77 -16.89 39.28
CA ALA A 892 -37.61 -16.87 37.83
C ALA A 892 -38.91 -16.49 37.11
N CYS A 893 -40.06 -17.00 37.56
CA CYS A 893 -41.37 -16.59 37.05
C CYS A 893 -41.67 -15.11 37.33
N ALA A 894 -41.37 -14.63 38.55
CA ALA A 894 -41.51 -13.22 38.89
C ALA A 894 -40.59 -12.33 38.01
N MET A 895 -39.36 -12.77 37.79
CA MET A 895 -38.42 -12.11 36.87
C MET A 895 -38.93 -12.10 35.44
N TYR A 896 -39.55 -13.18 34.96
CA TYR A 896 -40.15 -13.23 33.62
C TYR A 896 -41.30 -12.22 33.44
N LEU A 897 -42.06 -11.95 34.50
CA LEU A 897 -43.19 -11.02 34.47
C LEU A 897 -42.77 -9.55 34.66
N ILE A 898 -41.76 -9.30 35.49
CA ILE A 898 -41.36 -7.95 35.92
C ILE A 898 -40.18 -7.42 35.10
N HIS A 899 -39.21 -8.27 34.75
CA HIS A 899 -37.95 -7.85 34.15
C HIS A 899 -38.00 -7.96 32.62
N PRO A 900 -37.77 -6.87 31.87
CA PRO A 900 -37.97 -6.84 30.42
C PRO A 900 -36.96 -7.72 29.65
N ALA A 901 -35.79 -7.99 30.21
CA ALA A 901 -34.74 -8.81 29.58
C ALA A 901 -35.19 -10.18 29.05
N LEU A 902 -36.00 -10.90 29.81
CA LEU A 902 -36.44 -12.25 29.43
C LEU A 902 -37.48 -12.21 28.30
N ALA A 903 -38.11 -11.07 28.06
CA ALA A 903 -39.03 -10.88 26.94
C ALA A 903 -38.33 -10.31 25.69
N ILE A 904 -37.20 -9.61 25.89
CA ILE A 904 -36.44 -8.94 24.83
C ILE A 904 -35.37 -9.86 24.23
N SER A 905 -34.76 -10.74 25.03
CA SER A 905 -33.71 -11.64 24.55
C SER A 905 -34.29 -12.78 23.69
N PRO A 906 -33.83 -12.93 22.42
CA PRO A 906 -34.33 -13.98 21.52
C PRO A 906 -34.16 -15.40 22.08
N ASN A 907 -33.14 -15.59 22.94
CA ASN A 907 -32.79 -16.88 23.55
C ASN A 907 -33.07 -16.90 25.06
N ALA A 908 -33.97 -16.05 25.57
CA ALA A 908 -34.29 -15.99 26.99
C ALA A 908 -34.65 -17.36 27.63
N PRO A 909 -35.42 -18.25 26.97
CA PRO A 909 -35.67 -19.59 27.50
C PRO A 909 -34.38 -20.42 27.60
N LEU A 910 -33.43 -20.25 26.68
CA LEU A 910 -32.15 -20.95 26.68
C LEU A 910 -31.23 -20.45 27.78
N VAL A 911 -31.22 -19.15 28.07
CA VAL A 911 -30.50 -18.57 29.21
C VAL A 911 -31.08 -19.13 30.51
N ALA A 912 -32.40 -19.10 30.67
CA ALA A 912 -33.08 -19.69 31.82
C ALA A 912 -32.79 -21.19 31.96
N LEU A 913 -32.82 -21.95 30.85
CA LEU A 913 -32.51 -23.38 30.82
C LEU A 913 -31.04 -23.65 31.19
N SER A 914 -30.11 -22.85 30.69
CA SER A 914 -28.68 -22.95 31.01
C SER A 914 -28.44 -22.74 32.51
N PHE A 915 -29.17 -21.82 33.14
CA PHE A 915 -29.15 -21.66 34.59
C PHE A 915 -29.68 -22.88 35.35
N VAL A 916 -30.81 -23.43 34.91
CA VAL A 916 -31.35 -24.67 35.48
C VAL A 916 -30.33 -25.81 35.36
N LEU A 917 -29.66 -25.94 34.20
CA LEU A 917 -28.60 -26.93 33.96
C LEU A 917 -27.36 -26.71 34.83
N ILE A 918 -26.93 -25.45 35.04
CA ILE A 918 -25.83 -25.13 35.95
C ILE A 918 -26.19 -25.51 37.39
N ILE A 919 -27.43 -25.26 37.85
CA ILE A 919 -27.86 -25.62 39.21
C ILE A 919 -27.97 -27.13 39.39
N LEU A 920 -28.55 -27.82 38.40
CA LEU A 920 -28.69 -29.27 38.37
C LEU A 920 -27.33 -29.98 38.32
N SER A 921 -26.31 -29.38 37.69
CA SER A 921 -24.95 -29.92 37.64
C SER A 921 -24.09 -29.52 38.86
N ALA A 922 -24.31 -28.33 39.43
CA ALA A 922 -23.61 -27.85 40.61
C ALA A 922 -23.90 -28.70 41.86
N THR A 923 -25.13 -29.22 42.00
CA THR A 923 -25.53 -30.00 43.18
C THR A 923 -24.77 -31.34 43.28
N PRO A 924 -24.74 -32.19 42.23
CA PRO A 924 -23.87 -33.37 42.20
C PRO A 924 -22.38 -33.03 42.35
N MET A 925 -21.91 -31.95 41.69
CA MET A 925 -20.51 -31.53 41.80
C MET A 925 -20.14 -31.17 43.25
N ALA A 926 -20.99 -30.42 43.95
CA ALA A 926 -20.82 -30.09 45.36
C ALA A 926 -20.84 -31.34 46.26
N MET A 927 -21.68 -32.34 45.95
CA MET A 927 -21.67 -33.63 46.65
C MET A 927 -20.37 -34.40 46.43
N ILE A 928 -19.87 -34.44 45.18
CA ILE A 928 -18.59 -35.07 44.85
C ILE A 928 -17.46 -34.38 45.58
N ILE A 929 -17.36 -33.05 45.51
CA ILE A 929 -16.35 -32.26 46.22
C ILE A 929 -16.45 -32.52 47.73
N SER A 930 -17.65 -32.55 48.29
CA SER A 930 -17.85 -32.85 49.71
C SER A 930 -17.35 -34.25 50.08
N LYS A 931 -17.60 -35.25 49.23
CA LYS A 931 -17.11 -36.62 49.39
C LYS A 931 -15.59 -36.70 49.26
N VAL A 932 -15.01 -36.00 48.28
CA VAL A 932 -13.56 -35.88 48.10
C VAL A 932 -12.94 -35.24 49.32
N VAL A 933 -13.47 -34.11 49.81
CA VAL A 933 -12.99 -33.45 51.04
C VAL A 933 -13.14 -34.38 52.26
N GLU A 934 -14.22 -35.13 52.38
CA GLU A 934 -14.41 -36.13 53.44
C GLU A 934 -13.34 -37.22 53.39
N ILE A 935 -13.09 -37.77 52.19
CA ILE A 935 -12.07 -38.80 51.94
C ILE A 935 -10.67 -38.23 52.20
N THR A 936 -10.35 -37.04 51.70
CA THR A 936 -9.07 -36.36 51.93
C THR A 936 -8.86 -36.09 53.41
N LYS A 937 -9.90 -35.69 54.16
CA LYS A 937 -9.83 -35.56 55.62
C LYS A 937 -9.56 -36.89 56.29
N ARG A 938 -10.19 -37.98 55.84
CA ARG A 938 -9.98 -39.33 56.38
C ARG A 938 -8.54 -39.81 56.14
N ILE A 939 -8.06 -39.71 54.90
CA ILE A 939 -6.69 -40.04 54.49
C ILE A 939 -5.67 -39.17 55.23
N ARG A 940 -5.91 -37.86 55.32
CA ARG A 940 -5.03 -36.93 56.06
C ARG A 940 -4.97 -37.26 57.56
N LYS A 941 -6.08 -37.70 58.15
CA LYS A 941 -6.16 -38.11 59.56
C LYS A 941 -5.42 -39.43 59.81
N GLU A 942 -5.41 -40.34 58.84
CA GLU A 942 -4.64 -41.59 58.87
C GLU A 942 -3.13 -41.37 58.65
N LEU A 943 -2.73 -40.42 57.79
CA LEU A 943 -1.32 -40.16 57.47
C LEU A 943 -0.59 -39.23 58.46
N ILE A 944 -1.28 -38.24 59.05
CA ILE A 944 -0.63 -37.13 59.80
C ILE A 944 -1.06 -37.08 61.28
N GLY A 945 -2.07 -37.86 61.69
CA GLY A 945 -2.55 -37.89 63.07
C GLY A 945 -3.41 -36.68 63.48
N LEU A 946 -4.03 -36.78 64.66
CA LEU A 946 -5.08 -35.90 65.20
C LEU A 946 -4.57 -34.55 65.73
N HIS A 947 -3.93 -33.75 64.88
CA HIS A 947 -3.71 -32.32 65.18
C HIS A 947 -4.39 -31.46 64.12
N PHE A 948 -5.25 -30.55 64.58
CA PHE A 948 -6.20 -29.70 63.82
C PHE A 948 -7.54 -30.36 63.43
N SER A 949 -8.39 -30.58 64.44
CA SER A 949 -9.84 -30.49 64.24
C SER A 949 -10.25 -29.01 64.28
N GLU A 950 -9.86 -28.23 63.27
CA GLU A 950 -10.46 -26.91 63.08
C GLU A 950 -11.86 -27.07 62.52
N ILE A 951 -12.84 -26.47 63.20
CA ILE A 951 -14.14 -26.17 62.61
C ILE A 951 -13.83 -25.46 61.29
N SER A 952 -14.30 -26.02 60.18
CA SER A 952 -14.22 -25.36 58.88
C SER A 952 -14.67 -23.90 59.07
N ARG A 953 -13.81 -22.92 58.74
CA ARG A 953 -14.20 -21.50 58.82
C ARG A 953 -15.51 -21.27 58.06
N THR A 954 -15.71 -21.99 56.96
CA THR A 954 -16.97 -22.05 56.20
C THR A 954 -18.12 -22.65 57.01
N GLY A 955 -17.89 -23.73 57.76
CA GLY A 955 -18.88 -24.35 58.65
C GLY A 955 -19.28 -23.47 59.83
N ALA A 956 -18.34 -22.72 60.42
CA ALA A 956 -18.62 -21.73 61.46
C ALA A 956 -19.49 -20.57 60.92
N VAL A 957 -19.19 -20.09 59.70
CA VAL A 957 -20.01 -19.08 59.00
C VAL A 957 -21.41 -19.60 58.71
N ILE A 958 -21.56 -20.84 58.24
CA ILE A 958 -22.88 -21.47 57.99
C ILE A 958 -23.69 -21.62 59.29
N LEU A 959 -23.05 -22.03 60.38
CA LEU A 959 -23.68 -22.12 61.71
C LEU A 959 -24.09 -20.74 62.24
N ALA A 960 -23.24 -19.73 62.09
CA ALA A 960 -23.55 -18.35 62.47
C ALA A 960 -24.71 -17.77 61.64
N ALA A 961 -24.74 -18.02 60.33
CA ALA A 961 -25.84 -17.63 59.45
C ALA A 961 -27.15 -18.34 59.82
N SER A 962 -27.10 -19.64 60.12
CA SER A 962 -28.25 -20.42 60.59
C SER A 962 -28.77 -19.94 61.96
N MET A 963 -27.87 -19.58 62.89
CA MET A 963 -28.26 -18.97 64.17
C MET A 963 -28.86 -17.57 63.98
N ALA A 964 -28.34 -16.77 63.04
CA ALA A 964 -28.86 -15.45 62.72
C ALA A 964 -30.27 -15.52 62.14
N THR A 965 -30.54 -16.41 61.18
CA THR A 965 -31.88 -16.62 60.61
C THR A 965 -32.88 -17.08 61.66
N ARG A 966 -32.47 -17.98 62.56
CA ARG A 966 -33.30 -18.45 63.68
C ARG A 966 -33.64 -17.34 64.69
N ASN A 967 -32.73 -16.38 64.92
CA ASN A 967 -33.00 -15.20 65.75
C ASN A 967 -33.96 -14.20 65.08
N LEU A 968 -33.88 -14.02 63.76
CA LEU A 968 -34.85 -13.19 63.01
C LEU A 968 -36.28 -13.73 63.14
N ARG A 969 -36.44 -15.06 63.16
CA ARG A 969 -37.74 -15.74 63.29
C ARG A 969 -38.39 -15.56 64.67
N ARG A 970 -37.61 -15.39 65.74
CA ARG A 970 -38.14 -15.16 67.11
C ARG A 970 -38.79 -13.79 67.27
N ARG A 971 -38.42 -12.79 66.47
CA ARG A 971 -38.94 -11.41 66.54
C ARG A 971 -39.54 -10.98 65.20
N ARG A 972 -40.54 -11.73 64.72
CA ARG A 972 -41.11 -11.62 63.36
C ARG A 972 -41.55 -10.19 62.99
N LEU A 973 -42.23 -9.48 63.90
CA LEU A 973 -42.68 -8.10 63.63
C LEU A 973 -41.50 -7.14 63.41
N ARG A 974 -40.47 -7.23 64.26
CA ARG A 974 -39.27 -6.40 64.15
C ARG A 974 -38.51 -6.71 62.87
N ALA A 975 -38.30 -8.00 62.57
CA ALA A 975 -37.61 -8.45 61.36
C ALA A 975 -38.33 -8.00 60.08
N LEU A 976 -39.67 -8.10 60.05
CA LEU A 976 -40.50 -7.63 58.94
C LEU A 976 -40.37 -6.12 58.76
N LEU A 977 -40.52 -5.33 59.83
CA LEU A 977 -40.41 -3.87 59.77
C LEU A 977 -39.02 -3.42 59.32
N THR A 978 -37.94 -4.05 59.80
CA THR A 978 -36.57 -3.75 59.35
C THR A 978 -36.29 -4.17 57.91
N MET A 979 -36.93 -5.23 57.44
CA MET A 979 -36.82 -5.68 56.05
C MET A 979 -37.54 -4.68 55.14
N ILE A 980 -38.77 -4.29 55.49
CA ILE A 980 -39.54 -3.27 54.76
C ILE A 980 -38.77 -1.94 54.73
N SER A 981 -38.25 -1.47 55.86
CA SER A 981 -37.49 -0.21 55.91
C SER A 981 -36.25 -0.27 55.03
N THR A 982 -35.50 -1.38 55.08
CA THR A 982 -34.31 -1.56 54.25
C THR A 982 -34.68 -1.63 52.77
N ILE A 983 -35.76 -2.33 52.41
CA ILE A 983 -36.25 -2.39 51.03
C ILE A 983 -36.62 -0.99 50.53
N ILE A 984 -37.34 -0.20 51.33
CA ILE A 984 -37.73 1.17 50.96
C ILE A 984 -36.49 2.07 50.80
N ILE A 985 -35.55 2.01 51.74
CA ILE A 985 -34.32 2.80 51.68
C ILE A 985 -33.48 2.42 50.47
N VAL A 986 -33.28 1.13 50.22
CA VAL A 986 -32.52 0.65 49.05
C VAL A 986 -33.24 1.03 47.76
N ALA A 987 -34.57 0.87 47.68
CA ALA A 987 -35.35 1.26 46.52
C ALA A 987 -35.27 2.77 46.25
N ALA A 988 -35.38 3.60 47.29
CA ALA A 988 -35.25 5.05 47.20
C ALA A 988 -33.84 5.45 46.76
N PHE A 989 -32.81 4.83 47.33
CA PHE A 989 -31.41 5.10 46.97
C PHE A 989 -31.12 4.72 45.52
N VAL A 990 -31.51 3.51 45.09
CA VAL A 990 -31.33 3.03 43.71
C VAL A 990 -32.07 3.92 42.71
N SER A 991 -33.29 4.37 43.05
CA SER A 991 -34.06 5.29 42.19
C SER A 991 -33.38 6.66 42.07
N THR A 992 -32.76 7.15 43.15
CA THR A 992 -32.08 8.46 43.16
C THR A 992 -30.72 8.42 42.46
N VAL A 993 -30.03 7.27 42.46
CA VAL A 993 -28.67 7.10 41.91
C VAL A 993 -28.67 6.67 40.43
N SER A 994 -29.84 6.56 39.78
CA SER A 994 -29.90 6.31 38.33
C SER A 994 -29.36 7.52 37.53
N VAL A 995 -28.05 7.53 37.29
CA VAL A 995 -27.35 8.53 36.47
C VAL A 995 -27.45 8.13 35.00
N THR A 996 -27.83 9.09 34.15
CA THR A 996 -27.78 8.94 32.69
C THR A 996 -26.49 9.54 32.16
N VAL A 997 -25.75 8.79 31.36
CA VAL A 997 -24.53 9.30 30.68
C VAL A 997 -24.97 9.89 29.35
N THR A 998 -24.83 11.21 29.20
CA THR A 998 -25.07 11.90 27.92
C THR A 998 -23.73 12.38 27.38
N ARG A 999 -23.43 12.11 26.10
CA ARG A 999 -22.25 12.68 25.44
C ARG A 999 -22.55 14.12 25.04
N THR A 1000 -21.75 15.06 25.52
CA THR A 1000 -21.79 16.47 25.10
C THR A 1000 -20.47 16.84 24.45
N ILE A 1001 -20.52 17.74 23.48
CA ILE A 1001 -19.30 18.32 22.89
C ILE A 1001 -18.74 19.30 23.92
N GLY A 1002 -17.55 19.01 24.43
CA GLY A 1002 -16.81 19.90 25.32
C GLY A 1002 -15.81 20.74 24.53
N VAL A 1003 -15.78 22.04 24.78
CA VAL A 1003 -14.69 22.90 24.30
C VAL A 1003 -13.47 22.60 25.18
N LEU A 1004 -12.39 22.10 24.57
CA LEU A 1004 -11.15 21.82 25.31
C LEU A 1004 -10.45 23.11 25.71
N GLU A 1005 -10.27 24.03 24.76
CA GLU A 1005 -9.64 25.33 24.98
C GLU A 1005 -10.26 26.37 24.03
N MET A 1006 -10.31 27.63 24.48
CA MET A 1006 -10.74 28.78 23.68
C MET A 1006 -9.64 29.83 23.72
N TYR A 1007 -9.13 30.21 22.54
CA TYR A 1007 -8.18 31.30 22.39
C TYR A 1007 -8.87 32.43 21.64
N GLU A 1008 -9.03 33.59 22.28
CA GLU A 1008 -9.38 34.82 21.57
C GLU A 1008 -8.12 35.38 20.91
N LEU A 1009 -8.05 35.29 19.58
CA LEU A 1009 -7.05 36.02 18.80
C LEU A 1009 -7.53 37.46 18.64
N GLU A 1010 -6.68 38.45 18.97
CA GLU A 1010 -6.99 39.87 18.75
C GLU A 1010 -7.34 40.17 17.27
N LYS A 1011 -6.74 39.41 16.34
CA LYS A 1011 -7.06 39.43 14.91
C LYS A 1011 -6.57 38.16 14.22
N ALA A 1012 -7.47 37.35 13.66
CA ALA A 1012 -7.10 36.22 12.83
C ALA A 1012 -6.51 36.71 11.48
N PRO A 1013 -5.50 36.03 10.90
CA PRO A 1013 -4.92 36.43 9.61
C PRO A 1013 -5.82 36.11 8.39
N TYR A 1014 -6.97 35.46 8.61
CA TYR A 1014 -7.96 35.13 7.59
C TYR A 1014 -9.37 35.14 8.21
N ASP A 1015 -10.39 35.40 7.38
CA ASP A 1015 -11.80 35.23 7.74
C ASP A 1015 -12.24 33.81 7.38
N GLY A 1016 -12.38 32.92 8.37
CA GLY A 1016 -12.80 31.53 8.13
C GLY A 1016 -12.65 30.60 9.33
N LEU A 1017 -12.97 29.32 9.12
CA LEU A 1017 -12.74 28.24 10.09
C LEU A 1017 -11.51 27.43 9.66
N LEU A 1018 -10.49 27.33 10.53
CA LEU A 1018 -9.42 26.35 10.35
C LEU A 1018 -9.81 25.05 11.05
N VAL A 1019 -9.98 24.01 10.25
CA VAL A 1019 -10.12 22.64 10.73
C VAL A 1019 -8.75 21.98 10.63
N SER A 1020 -8.25 21.42 11.72
CA SER A 1020 -6.99 20.68 11.77
C SER A 1020 -7.17 19.45 12.67
N MET A 1021 -6.47 18.37 12.37
CA MET A 1021 -6.35 17.25 13.30
C MET A 1021 -5.05 17.40 14.09
N GLY A 1022 -5.16 17.59 15.41
CA GLY A 1022 -4.00 17.73 16.29
C GLY A 1022 -3.03 18.84 15.87
N GLU A 1023 -1.74 18.64 16.15
CA GLU A 1023 -0.64 19.56 15.82
C GLU A 1023 -0.25 19.49 14.32
N LEU A 1024 -1.19 19.85 13.43
CA LEU A 1024 -0.97 20.09 11.98
C LEU A 1024 -0.91 18.84 11.06
N ASP A 1025 -1.59 17.74 11.39
CA ASP A 1025 -1.72 16.61 10.44
C ASP A 1025 -2.55 17.01 9.21
N VAL A 1026 -2.19 16.46 8.05
CA VAL A 1026 -2.93 16.66 6.79
C VAL A 1026 -4.35 16.09 6.94
N LEU A 1027 -5.36 16.89 6.60
CA LEU A 1027 -6.75 16.44 6.58
C LEU A 1027 -6.97 15.37 5.48
N PRO A 1028 -7.55 14.19 5.80
CA PRO A 1028 -7.98 13.21 4.83
C PRO A 1028 -8.92 13.84 3.80
N MET A 1029 -8.81 13.38 2.55
CA MET A 1029 -9.64 13.89 1.47
C MET A 1029 -11.14 13.70 1.77
N GLU A 1030 -11.49 12.61 2.45
CA GLU A 1030 -12.85 12.30 2.88
C GLU A 1030 -13.41 13.34 3.84
N VAL A 1031 -12.59 13.92 4.73
CA VAL A 1031 -13.00 15.03 5.60
C VAL A 1031 -13.30 16.27 4.75
N VAL A 1032 -12.37 16.64 3.86
CA VAL A 1032 -12.50 17.81 2.99
C VAL A 1032 -13.77 17.70 2.14
N GLU A 1033 -14.02 16.53 1.56
CA GLU A 1033 -15.17 16.27 0.72
C GLU A 1033 -16.49 16.19 1.50
N GLY A 1034 -16.45 15.68 2.74
CA GLY A 1034 -17.58 15.71 3.67
C GLY A 1034 -17.99 17.15 3.99
N LEU A 1035 -17.04 17.97 4.46
CA LEU A 1035 -17.29 19.38 4.79
C LEU A 1035 -17.81 20.17 3.58
N LYS A 1036 -17.14 20.05 2.43
CA LYS A 1036 -17.60 20.74 1.21
C LYS A 1036 -18.97 20.25 0.73
N GLY A 1037 -19.35 19.01 1.03
CA GLY A 1037 -20.66 18.45 0.70
C GLY A 1037 -21.77 18.91 1.65
N GLU A 1038 -21.48 18.97 2.95
CA GLU A 1038 -22.40 19.42 3.99
C GLU A 1038 -22.70 20.92 3.84
N PHE A 1039 -21.66 21.74 3.66
CA PHE A 1039 -21.78 23.19 3.46
C PHE A 1039 -22.05 23.61 2.01
N ALA A 1040 -22.32 22.65 1.11
CA ALA A 1040 -22.60 22.94 -0.29
C ALA A 1040 -23.86 23.82 -0.42
N GLY A 1041 -23.66 25.12 -0.67
CA GLY A 1041 -24.71 26.13 -0.82
C GLY A 1041 -24.72 27.21 0.28
N GLU A 1042 -23.97 27.03 1.36
CA GLU A 1042 -23.92 27.98 2.49
C GLU A 1042 -22.59 28.74 2.63
N ILE A 1043 -21.50 28.19 2.07
CA ILE A 1043 -20.21 28.88 1.98
C ILE A 1043 -20.11 29.54 0.60
N LYS A 1044 -20.11 30.88 0.58
CA LYS A 1044 -19.88 31.73 -0.60
C LYS A 1044 -18.40 31.97 -0.84
#